data_AF-A0A974CRX7-F1
#
_entry.id   AF-A0A974CRX7-F1
#
_cell.length_a   1.000
_cell.length_b   1.000
_cell.length_c   1.000
_cell.angle_alpha   90.00
_cell.angle_beta   90.00
_cell.angle_gamma   90.00
#
_symmetry.space_group_name_H-M   'P 1'
#
loop_
_entity.id
_entity.type
_entity.pdbx_description
1 polymer ?
#
loop_
_entity_poly.entity_id
_entity_poly.type
_entity_poly.pdbx_seq_one_letter_code
_entity_poly.pdbx_strand_id
1 'polypeptide(L)'
;MICKKLFVPILLSLLQPFTHSLEPYDLLYESGIEAYYRNDYQKVIYYMELALSNYSQLRQTKLNCRLGCKQRYPLEVSPRFWDISFFTVILSRAACVKQCEESSLGTVSRHKVSEDIKGEFYRRIPYNFLQRAYFKLNQLDKAAEAAHTFFMANPEHMEIQENLKSYQINPEAHVVDRERRAHMDDYHSGVKFYDADQYMLAIEKFERALKGYYQADLECRALCWGPQKFEDYEYIDYKATLYEAIADHYIQILACEHECVRELSTRPGRLSPIENFLPLHYDFLQFSYYRDGNLLKALECAKSYLLFHPDDADVLENVSFYETLLPEYLDPDDIQPREDAAQFVRRHRLESEIVQSAAEGLGFTYNEPDFWVTGGERQDEYRYPLGTQTELSDVTGMLSGKKTIQKIDRELREGGSLLYNEVKLIHSSDYLNGTQRVQLDSVVSEQECHDLKTVANMITLAGDGYRGKMSPHTPNEKFEGATVLKALKYGNEGRIPMKSARLFYDVSEKARRIVQSYFMLNTTLYFSYTHLVCRTALQGQQDNRNDLSHPIHADNCLLDPEANECWKESPAYTYRDYSALLYLNGDFDGGEFVFTEMDAKTITASIKPKCGRLVGFSSGGENPHGVKAVTRGQRCAVALWFTLDPVNRELERLQADQVIRTLDQNSQVAGVDMDINPRDEL
;
A
#
# COMPACT_ATOMS: atom_id res chain seq x y z
N MET A 1 60.93 24.11 34.54
CA MET A 1 60.73 24.33 35.99
C MET A 1 59.56 25.29 36.16
N ILE A 2 58.35 24.82 36.52
CA ILE A 2 57.76 24.74 37.89
C ILE A 2 56.80 25.95 38.12
N CYS A 3 55.47 25.73 37.99
CA CYS A 3 54.39 25.75 39.03
C CYS A 3 53.93 27.16 39.47
N LYS A 4 52.68 27.48 39.85
CA LYS A 4 51.42 26.81 40.29
C LYS A 4 50.32 27.92 40.27
N LYS A 5 49.09 27.71 39.77
CA LYS A 5 47.84 27.24 40.42
C LYS A 5 47.10 28.21 41.41
N LEU A 6 45.84 28.50 41.02
CA LEU A 6 44.54 28.48 41.76
C LEU A 6 44.16 29.51 42.86
N PHE A 7 42.94 30.09 42.73
CA PHE A 7 41.74 30.03 43.62
C PHE A 7 40.61 30.95 43.03
N VAL A 8 39.53 30.50 42.35
CA VAL A 8 38.16 30.02 42.77
C VAL A 8 37.21 31.16 43.22
N PRO A 9 35.85 31.19 43.00
CA PRO A 9 34.87 30.14 42.59
C PRO A 9 33.98 30.46 41.35
N ILE A 10 33.52 29.48 40.56
CA ILE A 10 32.29 28.66 40.71
C ILE A 10 31.02 29.51 40.95
N LEU A 11 30.33 29.86 39.86
CA LEU A 11 28.88 29.95 39.85
C LEU A 11 28.36 28.89 38.88
N LEU A 12 27.87 27.79 39.45
CA LEU A 12 27.11 26.78 38.72
C LEU A 12 25.90 27.46 38.10
N SER A 13 25.88 27.48 36.77
CA SER A 13 24.66 27.51 35.98
C SER A 13 23.76 26.36 36.43
N LEU A 14 22.73 26.69 37.19
CA LEU A 14 21.48 25.93 37.26
C LEU A 14 20.86 25.92 35.86
N LEU A 15 21.37 25.06 34.98
CA LEU A 15 20.60 24.55 33.86
C LEU A 15 19.89 23.31 34.39
N GLN A 16 18.62 23.52 34.78
CA GLN A 16 17.68 22.42 34.90
C GLN A 16 17.75 21.59 33.60
N PRO A 17 17.85 20.25 33.66
CA PRO A 17 17.58 19.47 32.47
C PRO A 17 16.10 19.63 32.19
N PHE A 18 15.75 20.54 31.28
CA PHE A 18 14.47 20.43 30.58
C PHE A 18 14.53 19.12 29.83
N THR A 19 14.03 18.05 30.43
CA THR A 19 13.67 16.82 29.73
C THR A 19 12.52 17.18 28.79
N HIS A 20 12.84 17.76 27.63
CA HIS A 20 11.88 17.88 26.55
C HIS A 20 11.57 16.45 26.10
N SER A 21 10.50 15.89 26.66
CA SER A 21 9.84 14.69 26.16
C SER A 21 9.62 14.85 24.67
N LEU A 22 10.07 13.89 23.87
CA LEU A 22 9.77 13.86 22.44
C LEU A 22 8.24 13.95 22.26
N GLU A 23 7.76 14.89 21.47
CA GLU A 23 6.34 15.06 21.22
C GLU A 23 5.85 13.99 20.22
N PRO A 24 4.65 13.39 20.42
CA PRO A 24 4.14 12.37 19.51
C PRO A 24 3.98 12.91 18.09
N TYR A 25 4.53 12.19 17.11
CA TYR A 25 4.53 12.63 15.72
C TYR A 25 3.14 12.62 15.07
N ASP A 26 2.22 11.79 15.57
CA ASP A 26 0.83 11.72 15.15
C ASP A 26 0.05 12.98 15.55
N LEU A 27 0.23 13.48 16.78
CA LEU A 27 -0.34 14.74 17.23
C LEU A 27 0.16 15.93 16.42
N LEU A 28 1.47 15.96 16.14
CA LEU A 28 2.09 16.99 15.30
C LEU A 28 1.56 16.94 13.87
N TYR A 29 1.44 15.74 13.32
CA TYR A 29 0.89 15.53 11.99
C TYR A 29 -0.57 16.00 11.89
N GLU A 30 -1.41 15.66 12.87
CA GLU A 30 -2.81 16.14 12.95
C GLU A 30 -2.86 17.68 13.03
N SER A 31 -2.00 18.29 13.84
CA SER A 31 -1.87 19.75 13.94
C SER A 31 -1.46 20.39 12.62
N GLY A 32 -0.57 19.73 11.87
CA GLY A 32 -0.17 20.15 10.52
C GLY A 32 -1.31 20.06 9.51
N ILE A 33 -2.13 19.01 9.57
CA ILE A 33 -3.34 18.86 8.75
C ILE A 33 -4.34 19.98 9.07
N GLU A 34 -4.60 20.26 10.35
CA GLU A 34 -5.51 21.32 10.75
C GLU A 34 -5.02 22.70 10.26
N ALA A 35 -3.72 22.97 10.38
CA ALA A 35 -3.11 24.19 9.86
C ALA A 35 -3.27 24.30 8.33
N TYR A 36 -3.18 23.20 7.61
CA TYR A 36 -3.34 23.16 6.16
C TYR A 36 -4.74 23.61 5.75
N TYR A 37 -5.79 23.08 6.40
CA TYR A 37 -7.16 23.48 6.11
C TYR A 37 -7.50 24.91 6.53
N ARG A 38 -6.75 25.49 7.46
CA ARG A 38 -6.84 26.91 7.82
C ARG A 38 -6.03 27.83 6.90
N ASN A 39 -5.36 27.29 5.88
CA ASN A 39 -4.44 28.00 4.99
C ASN A 39 -3.25 28.66 5.72
N ASP A 40 -2.86 28.15 6.89
CA ASP A 40 -1.70 28.62 7.66
C ASP A 40 -0.46 27.82 7.27
N TYR A 41 0.03 28.08 6.05
CA TYR A 41 1.12 27.29 5.44
C TYR A 41 2.44 27.35 6.22
N GLN A 42 2.67 28.40 7.00
CA GLN A 42 3.84 28.50 7.88
C GLN A 42 3.78 27.45 9.00
N LYS A 43 2.61 27.29 9.62
CA LYS A 43 2.39 26.24 10.62
C LYS A 43 2.37 24.84 10.02
N VAL A 44 1.87 24.67 8.78
CA VAL A 44 1.98 23.37 8.09
C VAL A 44 3.42 22.92 8.02
N ILE A 45 4.33 23.80 7.53
CA ILE A 45 5.76 23.48 7.45
C ILE A 45 6.30 23.14 8.83
N TYR A 46 6.03 23.98 9.83
CA TYR A 46 6.51 23.76 11.20
C TYR A 46 6.10 22.40 11.75
N TYR A 47 4.81 22.08 11.72
CA TYR A 47 4.27 20.85 12.29
C TYR A 47 4.66 19.60 11.49
N MET A 48 4.62 19.66 10.16
CA MET A 48 4.97 18.50 9.32
C MET A 48 6.46 18.16 9.38
N GLU A 49 7.35 19.16 9.34
CA GLU A 49 8.79 18.93 9.51
C GLU A 49 9.10 18.38 10.91
N LEU A 50 8.45 18.91 11.95
CA LEU A 50 8.63 18.41 13.31
C LEU A 50 8.08 16.99 13.48
N ALA A 51 6.95 16.66 12.84
CA ALA A 51 6.40 15.31 12.83
C ALA A 51 7.36 14.30 12.17
N LEU A 52 7.92 14.63 11.00
CA LEU A 52 8.92 13.80 10.32
C LEU A 52 10.20 13.63 11.15
N SER A 53 10.70 14.72 11.75
CA SER A 53 11.85 14.69 12.65
C SER A 53 11.60 13.77 13.84
N ASN A 54 10.45 13.91 14.52
CA ASN A 54 10.13 13.10 15.69
C ASN A 54 9.85 11.64 15.33
N TYR A 55 9.27 11.36 14.16
CA TYR A 55 9.12 10.00 13.63
C TYR A 55 10.48 9.32 13.45
N SER A 56 11.43 10.01 12.82
CA SER A 56 12.81 9.51 12.64
C SER A 56 13.53 9.31 13.98
N GLN A 57 13.44 10.29 14.89
CA GLN A 57 14.06 10.21 16.21
C GLN A 57 13.49 9.08 17.06
N LEU A 58 12.17 8.85 16.99
CA LEU A 58 11.51 7.73 17.66
C LEU A 58 12.04 6.38 17.14
N ARG A 59 12.11 6.21 15.81
CA ARG A 59 12.66 5.00 15.17
C ARG A 59 14.10 4.77 15.62
N GLN A 60 14.96 5.80 15.54
CA GLN A 60 16.37 5.68 15.90
C GLN A 60 16.59 5.35 17.38
N THR A 61 15.79 5.94 18.27
CA THR A 61 15.89 5.69 19.71
C THR A 61 15.54 4.23 20.03
N LYS A 62 14.46 3.71 19.44
CA LYS A 62 14.09 2.29 19.59
C LYS A 62 15.18 1.36 19.10
N LEU A 63 15.73 1.62 17.91
CA LEU A 63 16.84 0.84 17.35
C LEU A 63 18.05 0.80 18.28
N ASN A 64 18.52 1.98 18.71
CA ASN A 64 19.69 2.11 19.58
C ASN A 64 19.49 1.37 20.91
N CYS A 65 18.31 1.52 21.52
CA CYS A 65 17.98 0.83 22.76
C CYS A 65 17.96 -0.69 22.59
N ARG A 66 17.27 -1.18 21.55
CA ARG A 66 17.11 -2.61 21.32
C ARG A 66 18.42 -3.31 20.97
N LEU A 67 19.17 -2.76 20.01
CA LEU A 67 20.48 -3.30 19.62
C LEU A 67 21.50 -3.17 20.75
N GLY A 68 21.55 -2.02 21.43
CA GLY A 68 22.46 -1.80 22.55
C GLY A 68 22.19 -2.75 23.72
N CYS A 69 20.92 -3.00 24.06
CA CYS A 69 20.56 -3.96 25.09
C CYS A 69 20.83 -5.42 24.68
N LYS A 70 20.63 -5.78 23.40
CA LYS A 70 21.03 -7.09 22.87
C LYS A 70 22.53 -7.32 23.01
N GLN A 71 23.35 -6.30 22.71
CA GLN A 71 24.80 -6.36 22.83
C GLN A 71 25.27 -6.40 24.29
N ARG A 72 24.64 -5.62 25.18
CA ARG A 72 24.99 -5.57 26.61
C ARG A 72 24.69 -6.87 27.35
N TYR A 73 23.65 -7.58 26.91
CA TYR A 73 23.21 -8.85 27.47
C TYR A 73 23.21 -9.92 26.37
N PRO A 74 24.36 -10.46 25.95
CA PRO A 74 24.43 -11.51 24.95
C PRO A 74 23.72 -12.79 25.45
N LEU A 75 23.15 -13.57 24.51
CA LEU A 75 22.52 -14.85 24.85
C LEU A 75 23.62 -15.91 25.01
N GLU A 76 24.11 -16.06 26.22
CA GLU A 76 25.05 -17.13 26.61
C GLU A 76 24.28 -18.21 27.38
N VAL A 77 23.94 -19.30 26.68
CA VAL A 77 23.11 -20.37 27.24
C VAL A 77 24.01 -21.46 27.82
N SER A 78 23.85 -21.76 29.11
CA SER A 78 24.56 -22.87 29.76
C SER A 78 23.82 -24.19 29.51
N PRO A 79 24.45 -25.25 28.98
CA PRO A 79 23.76 -26.49 28.64
C PRO A 79 23.01 -27.17 29.79
N ARG A 80 23.49 -26.99 31.03
CA ARG A 80 22.95 -27.67 32.23
C ARG A 80 21.77 -26.92 32.88
N PHE A 81 21.63 -25.63 32.60
CA PHE A 81 20.59 -24.75 33.15
C PHE A 81 20.15 -23.75 32.07
N TRP A 82 19.86 -24.31 30.89
CA TRP A 82 19.65 -23.52 29.68
C TRP A 82 18.42 -22.62 29.81
N ASP A 83 17.37 -23.11 30.46
CA ASP A 83 16.12 -22.42 30.73
C ASP A 83 16.34 -21.20 31.65
N ILE A 84 16.99 -21.40 32.79
CA ILE A 84 17.27 -20.35 33.76
C ILE A 84 18.20 -19.29 33.15
N SER A 85 19.26 -19.72 32.45
CA SER A 85 20.20 -18.81 31.80
C SER A 85 19.55 -18.00 30.68
N PHE A 86 18.75 -18.64 29.83
CA PHE A 86 17.98 -17.98 28.77
C PHE A 86 17.04 -16.92 29.36
N PHE A 87 16.15 -17.29 30.27
CA PHE A 87 15.17 -16.34 30.83
C PHE A 87 15.83 -15.23 31.65
N THR A 88 16.97 -15.48 32.29
CA THR A 88 17.76 -14.43 32.96
C THR A 88 18.22 -13.35 31.97
N VAL A 89 18.72 -13.75 30.79
CA VAL A 89 19.10 -12.82 29.74
C VAL A 89 17.88 -12.09 29.18
N ILE A 90 16.78 -12.79 28.93
CA ILE A 90 15.54 -12.17 28.42
C ILE A 90 14.98 -11.12 29.39
N LEU A 91 14.91 -11.43 30.69
CA LEU A 91 14.48 -10.49 31.72
C LEU A 91 15.40 -9.26 31.80
N SER A 92 16.72 -9.48 31.69
CA SER A 92 17.71 -8.39 31.69
C SER A 92 17.57 -7.49 30.46
N ARG A 93 17.36 -8.07 29.28
CA ARG A 93 17.09 -7.33 28.05
C ARG A 93 15.79 -6.54 28.13
N ALA A 94 14.71 -7.15 28.63
CA ALA A 94 13.42 -6.49 28.79
C ALA A 94 13.52 -5.26 29.71
N ALA A 95 14.18 -5.41 30.87
CA ALA A 95 14.43 -4.29 31.79
C ALA A 95 15.28 -3.19 31.15
N CYS A 96 16.34 -3.57 30.44
CA CYS A 96 17.23 -2.64 29.74
C CYS A 96 16.50 -1.84 28.66
N VAL A 97 15.74 -2.50 27.77
CA VAL A 97 15.02 -1.85 26.67
C VAL A 97 13.97 -0.90 27.24
N LYS A 98 13.18 -1.35 28.22
CA LYS A 98 12.18 -0.51 28.89
C LYS A 98 12.81 0.74 29.49
N GLN A 99 13.89 0.60 30.26
CA GLN A 99 14.57 1.73 30.88
C GLN A 99 15.18 2.68 29.83
N CYS A 100 15.78 2.15 28.78
CA CYS A 100 16.40 2.94 27.71
C CYS A 100 15.36 3.74 26.93
N GLU A 101 14.26 3.10 26.52
CA GLU A 101 13.18 3.77 25.79
C GLU A 101 12.45 4.79 26.69
N GLU A 102 12.11 4.45 27.93
CA GLU A 102 11.40 5.35 28.86
C GLU A 102 12.24 6.57 29.25
N SER A 103 13.54 6.41 29.45
CA SER A 103 14.44 7.54 29.78
C SER A 103 14.62 8.52 28.63
N SER A 104 14.55 8.03 27.38
CA SER A 104 14.77 8.84 26.19
C SER A 104 13.47 9.45 25.64
N LEU A 105 12.36 8.73 25.71
CA LEU A 105 11.09 9.08 25.06
C LEU A 105 9.97 9.46 26.04
N GLY A 106 10.18 9.23 27.34
CA GLY A 106 9.11 9.26 28.33
C GLY A 106 8.24 8.01 28.28
N THR A 107 7.03 8.07 28.83
CA THR A 107 6.10 6.93 28.84
C THR A 107 5.83 6.41 27.43
N VAL A 108 6.16 5.14 27.16
CA VAL A 108 6.06 4.52 25.82
C VAL A 108 4.64 4.62 25.22
N SER A 109 3.61 4.63 26.07
CA SER A 109 2.21 4.79 25.65
C SER A 109 1.93 6.09 24.89
N ARG A 110 2.70 7.16 25.12
CA ARG A 110 2.58 8.44 24.41
C ARG A 110 2.90 8.33 22.92
N HIS A 111 3.76 7.38 22.56
CA HIS A 111 4.22 7.17 21.19
C HIS A 111 3.56 5.94 20.55
N LYS A 112 2.43 5.50 21.11
CA LYS A 112 1.61 4.43 20.52
C LYS A 112 0.71 5.05 19.45
N VAL A 113 1.01 4.73 18.20
CA VAL A 113 0.34 5.28 17.03
C VAL A 113 -0.42 4.18 16.29
N SER A 114 -1.55 4.55 15.68
CA SER A 114 -2.39 3.64 14.89
C SER A 114 -1.66 3.13 13.64
N GLU A 115 -2.07 1.97 13.12
CA GLU A 115 -1.51 1.43 11.87
C GLU A 115 -1.81 2.35 10.67
N ASP A 116 -2.89 3.13 10.72
CA ASP A 116 -3.21 4.12 9.68
C ASP A 116 -2.16 5.21 9.55
N ILE A 117 -1.78 5.83 10.68
CA ILE A 117 -0.79 6.90 10.68
C ILE A 117 0.58 6.33 10.31
N LYS A 118 0.95 5.13 10.79
CA LYS A 118 2.17 4.45 10.32
C LYS A 118 2.16 4.27 8.80
N GLY A 119 1.04 3.84 8.24
CA GLY A 119 0.85 3.69 6.80
C GLY A 119 0.90 5.01 6.02
N GLU A 120 0.56 6.15 6.63
CA GLU A 120 0.69 7.48 6.02
C GLU A 120 2.15 7.95 5.97
N PHE A 121 2.91 7.72 7.03
CA PHE A 121 4.36 7.99 7.03
C PHE A 121 5.10 7.05 6.07
N TYR A 122 4.72 5.77 6.02
CA TYR A 122 5.24 4.81 5.04
C TYR A 122 4.98 5.26 3.60
N ARG A 123 3.76 5.77 3.32
CA ARG A 123 3.39 6.37 2.02
C ARG A 123 3.90 7.80 1.85
N ARG A 124 4.69 8.34 2.79
CA ARG A 124 5.29 9.68 2.72
C ARG A 124 4.25 10.81 2.55
N ILE A 125 3.04 10.63 3.04
CA ILE A 125 1.94 11.60 2.94
C ILE A 125 2.28 12.98 3.54
N PRO A 126 3.03 13.11 4.66
CA PRO A 126 3.45 14.43 5.16
C PRO A 126 4.16 15.29 4.10
N TYR A 127 4.91 14.68 3.18
CA TYR A 127 5.58 15.40 2.10
C TYR A 127 4.60 15.97 1.06
N ASN A 128 3.43 15.35 0.87
CA ASN A 128 2.37 15.90 0.01
C ASN A 128 1.79 17.20 0.58
N PHE A 129 1.67 17.31 1.90
CA PHE A 129 1.29 18.58 2.53
C PHE A 129 2.44 19.60 2.50
N LEU A 130 3.67 19.17 2.76
CA LEU A 130 4.85 20.05 2.75
C LEU A 130 5.09 20.68 1.38
N GLN A 131 5.03 19.91 0.29
CA GLN A 131 5.28 20.44 -1.05
C GLN A 131 4.31 21.58 -1.40
N ARG A 132 3.02 21.45 -1.04
CA ARG A 132 2.03 22.52 -1.24
C ARG A 132 2.30 23.72 -0.38
N ALA A 133 2.62 23.52 0.90
CA ALA A 133 2.92 24.61 1.81
C ALA A 133 4.16 25.41 1.38
N TYR A 134 5.23 24.72 0.96
CA TYR A 134 6.42 25.35 0.40
C TYR A 134 6.12 26.11 -0.88
N PHE A 135 5.33 25.54 -1.79
CA PHE A 135 4.91 26.21 -3.01
C PHE A 135 4.12 27.51 -2.73
N LYS A 136 3.14 27.46 -1.82
CA LYS A 136 2.32 28.62 -1.43
C LYS A 136 3.14 29.74 -0.76
N LEU A 137 4.31 29.41 -0.21
CA LEU A 137 5.26 30.36 0.38
C LEU A 137 6.44 30.71 -0.54
N ASN A 138 6.33 30.35 -1.84
CA ASN A 138 7.35 30.63 -2.86
C ASN A 138 8.74 30.04 -2.55
N GLN A 139 8.79 28.88 -1.88
CA GLN A 139 10.00 28.10 -1.61
C GLN A 139 10.11 26.93 -2.58
N LEU A 140 10.39 27.21 -3.86
CA LEU A 140 10.29 26.24 -4.95
C LEU A 140 11.25 25.04 -4.79
N ASP A 141 12.50 25.25 -4.37
CA ASP A 141 13.47 24.16 -4.21
C ASP A 141 13.01 23.13 -3.16
N LYS A 142 12.45 23.60 -2.05
CA LYS A 142 11.91 22.71 -1.00
C LYS A 142 10.59 22.06 -1.41
N ALA A 143 9.77 22.78 -2.18
CA ALA A 143 8.54 22.21 -2.74
C ALA A 143 8.87 21.04 -3.67
N ALA A 144 9.87 21.23 -4.53
CA ALA A 144 10.42 20.22 -5.41
C ALA A 144 10.99 19.00 -4.66
N GLU A 145 11.82 19.22 -3.63
CA GLU A 145 12.40 18.14 -2.83
C GLU A 145 11.33 17.31 -2.10
N ALA A 146 10.35 17.99 -1.47
CA ALA A 146 9.23 17.31 -0.81
C ALA A 146 8.35 16.57 -1.84
N ALA A 147 8.10 17.18 -3.00
CA ALA A 147 7.32 16.55 -4.06
C ALA A 147 8.01 15.29 -4.61
N HIS A 148 9.32 15.33 -4.82
CA HIS A 148 10.10 14.18 -5.27
C HIS A 148 10.10 13.08 -4.22
N THR A 149 10.30 13.42 -2.95
CA THR A 149 10.23 12.45 -1.83
C THR A 149 8.87 11.75 -1.77
N PHE A 150 7.77 12.48 -1.97
CA PHE A 150 6.42 11.91 -2.06
C PHE A 150 6.22 11.04 -3.31
N PHE A 151 6.65 11.52 -4.48
CA PHE A 151 6.56 10.82 -5.76
C PHE A 151 7.25 9.47 -5.73
N MET A 152 8.43 9.38 -5.11
CA MET A 152 9.16 8.12 -4.97
C MET A 152 8.33 7.04 -4.26
N ALA A 153 7.43 7.40 -3.33
CA ALA A 153 6.53 6.45 -2.68
C ALA A 153 5.12 6.37 -3.31
N ASN A 154 4.80 7.25 -4.26
CA ASN A 154 3.47 7.34 -4.89
C ASN A 154 3.62 7.70 -6.39
N PRO A 155 4.28 6.85 -7.20
CA PRO A 155 4.59 7.16 -8.59
C PRO A 155 3.35 7.37 -9.46
N GLU A 156 2.25 6.68 -9.15
CA GLU A 156 0.97 6.78 -9.87
C GLU A 156 0.15 8.04 -9.54
N HIS A 157 0.62 8.87 -8.59
CA HIS A 157 -0.09 10.07 -8.18
C HIS A 157 0.06 11.20 -9.21
N MET A 158 -0.82 11.28 -10.20
CA MET A 158 -0.67 12.20 -11.34
C MET A 158 -0.37 13.67 -10.96
N GLU A 159 -1.01 14.22 -9.91
CA GLU A 159 -0.76 15.61 -9.46
C GLU A 159 0.71 15.87 -9.14
N ILE A 160 1.42 14.90 -8.56
CA ILE A 160 2.79 15.14 -8.13
C ILE A 160 3.74 15.19 -9.33
N GLN A 161 3.44 14.41 -10.38
CA GLN A 161 4.19 14.44 -11.63
C GLN A 161 4.08 15.81 -12.31
N GLU A 162 2.91 16.43 -12.24
CA GLU A 162 2.67 17.76 -12.80
C GLU A 162 3.23 18.87 -11.91
N ASN A 163 3.10 18.74 -10.59
CA ASN A 163 3.73 19.63 -9.62
C ASN A 163 5.25 19.65 -9.83
N LEU A 164 5.91 18.50 -9.98
CA LEU A 164 7.35 18.40 -10.26
C LEU A 164 7.75 19.13 -11.55
N LYS A 165 6.94 19.05 -12.62
CA LYS A 165 7.18 19.80 -13.87
C LYS A 165 7.00 21.32 -13.66
N SER A 166 6.01 21.72 -12.85
CA SER A 166 5.68 23.13 -12.62
C SER A 166 6.62 23.83 -11.64
N TYR A 167 7.27 23.09 -10.73
CA TYR A 167 8.24 23.64 -9.77
C TYR A 167 9.56 24.09 -10.40
N GLN A 168 9.70 23.98 -11.74
CA GLN A 168 10.78 24.55 -12.56
C GLN A 168 12.14 24.46 -11.87
N ILE A 169 12.49 23.23 -11.50
CA ILE A 169 13.80 22.94 -10.96
C ILE A 169 14.79 23.13 -12.10
N ASN A 170 15.84 23.91 -11.85
CA ASN A 170 16.96 24.04 -12.78
C ASN A 170 17.40 22.61 -13.19
N PRO A 171 17.60 22.27 -14.47
CA PRO A 171 17.93 20.89 -14.89
C PRO A 171 19.17 20.31 -14.20
N GLU A 172 20.03 21.18 -13.65
CA GLU A 172 21.23 20.84 -12.88
C GLU A 172 21.01 20.69 -11.37
N ALA A 173 19.83 21.05 -10.84
CA ALA A 173 19.54 20.93 -9.41
C ALA A 173 19.14 19.48 -9.10
N HIS A 174 20.04 18.80 -8.40
CA HIS A 174 19.87 17.41 -7.99
C HIS A 174 18.78 17.31 -6.92
N VAL A 175 17.59 16.88 -7.31
CA VAL A 175 16.51 16.63 -6.35
C VAL A 175 16.83 15.37 -5.57
N VAL A 176 16.69 15.43 -4.25
CA VAL A 176 17.05 14.35 -3.33
C VAL A 176 15.77 13.77 -2.74
N ASP A 177 15.65 12.43 -2.75
CA ASP A 177 14.68 11.75 -1.88
C ASP A 177 15.20 11.83 -0.43
N ARG A 178 14.46 12.55 0.43
CA ARG A 178 14.82 12.74 1.85
C ARG A 178 14.73 11.46 2.67
N GLU A 179 14.05 10.44 2.16
CA GLU A 179 13.91 9.13 2.79
C GLU A 179 14.52 8.00 1.95
N ARG A 180 15.50 8.35 1.12
CA ARG A 180 16.24 7.37 0.30
C ARG A 180 16.88 6.29 1.15
N ARG A 181 16.87 5.06 0.62
CA ARG A 181 17.52 3.90 1.24
C ARG A 181 18.91 3.73 0.62
N ALA A 182 19.95 3.97 1.41
CA ALA A 182 21.33 4.02 0.90
C ALA A 182 21.76 2.75 0.15
N HIS A 183 21.36 1.56 0.62
CA HIS A 183 21.71 0.30 -0.02
C HIS A 183 21.06 0.14 -1.41
N MET A 184 19.85 0.67 -1.60
CA MET A 184 19.17 0.69 -2.90
C MET A 184 19.85 1.63 -3.88
N ASP A 185 20.21 2.84 -3.42
CA ASP A 185 20.88 3.83 -4.26
C ASP A 185 22.25 3.34 -4.73
N ASP A 186 23.02 2.69 -3.85
CA ASP A 186 24.30 2.08 -4.20
C ASP A 186 24.10 0.88 -5.14
N TYR A 187 23.05 0.06 -4.97
CA TYR A 187 22.72 -1.03 -5.90
C TYR A 187 22.41 -0.49 -7.31
N HIS A 188 21.51 0.48 -7.44
CA HIS A 188 21.18 1.08 -8.75
C HIS A 188 22.37 1.78 -9.39
N SER A 189 23.24 2.40 -8.58
CA SER A 189 24.49 2.97 -9.08
C SER A 189 25.45 1.88 -9.57
N GLY A 190 25.52 0.75 -8.86
CA GLY A 190 26.31 -0.42 -9.25
C GLY A 190 25.87 -0.98 -10.59
N VAL A 191 24.56 -1.17 -10.79
CA VAL A 191 23.99 -1.61 -12.07
C VAL A 191 24.35 -0.63 -13.20
N LYS A 192 24.19 0.68 -13.00
CA LYS A 192 24.58 1.69 -14.01
C LYS A 192 26.05 1.62 -14.40
N PHE A 193 26.95 1.41 -13.43
CA PHE A 193 28.38 1.28 -13.73
C PHE A 193 28.71 -0.05 -14.39
N TYR A 194 28.02 -1.11 -14.01
CA TYR A 194 28.14 -2.43 -14.62
C TYR A 194 27.75 -2.37 -16.10
N ASP A 195 26.57 -1.81 -16.41
CA ASP A 195 26.06 -1.65 -17.78
C ASP A 195 26.96 -0.75 -18.65
N ALA A 196 27.73 0.13 -18.02
CA ALA A 196 28.71 1.01 -18.66
C ALA A 196 30.12 0.40 -18.76
N ASP A 197 30.29 -0.90 -18.48
CA ASP A 197 31.57 -1.62 -18.43
C ASP A 197 32.60 -1.04 -17.43
N GLN A 198 32.14 -0.24 -16.47
CA GLN A 198 32.99 0.37 -15.43
C GLN A 198 33.06 -0.56 -14.20
N TYR A 199 33.59 -1.76 -14.39
CA TYR A 199 33.54 -2.85 -13.41
C TYR A 199 34.16 -2.51 -12.04
N MET A 200 35.26 -1.75 -11.99
CA MET A 200 35.84 -1.32 -10.71
C MET A 200 34.89 -0.44 -9.89
N LEU A 201 34.16 0.48 -10.54
CA LEU A 201 33.17 1.34 -9.88
C LEU A 201 31.90 0.54 -9.53
N ALA A 202 31.52 -0.41 -10.37
CA ALA A 202 30.43 -1.34 -10.08
C ALA A 202 30.73 -2.16 -8.82
N ILE A 203 31.94 -2.74 -8.70
CA ILE A 203 32.40 -3.46 -7.50
C ILE A 203 32.28 -2.58 -6.25
N GLU A 204 32.83 -1.35 -6.30
CA GLU A 204 32.76 -0.41 -5.17
C GLU A 204 31.32 -0.18 -4.71
N LYS A 205 30.39 -0.04 -5.67
CA LYS A 205 28.98 0.23 -5.40
C LYS A 205 28.22 -0.99 -4.90
N PHE A 206 28.38 -2.15 -5.52
CA PHE A 206 27.73 -3.38 -5.05
C PHE A 206 28.23 -3.83 -3.67
N GLU A 207 29.52 -3.68 -3.36
CA GLU A 207 30.05 -3.99 -2.02
C GLU A 207 29.48 -3.05 -0.95
N ARG A 208 29.32 -1.75 -1.28
CA ARG A 208 28.64 -0.80 -0.39
C ARG A 208 27.16 -1.13 -0.24
N ALA A 209 26.49 -1.51 -1.33
CA ALA A 209 25.09 -1.91 -1.31
C ALA A 209 24.87 -3.14 -0.41
N LEU A 210 25.70 -4.20 -0.54
CA LEU A 210 25.65 -5.38 0.33
C LEU A 210 25.86 -5.03 1.80
N LYS A 211 26.90 -4.25 2.10
CA LYS A 211 27.16 -3.79 3.48
C LYS A 211 25.98 -3.01 4.05
N GLY A 212 25.40 -2.11 3.24
CA GLY A 212 24.22 -1.33 3.61
C GLY A 212 22.99 -2.21 3.81
N TYR A 213 22.78 -3.21 2.96
CA TYR A 213 21.67 -4.15 3.04
C TYR A 213 21.71 -4.94 4.35
N TYR A 214 22.87 -5.52 4.71
CA TYR A 214 23.00 -6.27 5.96
C TYR A 214 22.82 -5.41 7.21
N GLN A 215 23.25 -4.15 7.17
CA GLN A 215 22.97 -3.20 8.23
C GLN A 215 21.46 -2.89 8.32
N ALA A 216 20.79 -2.71 7.17
CA ALA A 216 19.36 -2.48 7.12
C ALA A 216 18.54 -3.70 7.58
N ASP A 217 18.99 -4.93 7.28
CA ASP A 217 18.43 -6.20 7.79
C ASP A 217 18.50 -6.24 9.32
N LEU A 218 19.66 -5.95 9.90
CA LEU A 218 19.82 -5.88 11.35
C LEU A 218 18.86 -4.88 12.01
N GLU A 219 18.69 -3.70 11.40
CA GLU A 219 17.78 -2.66 11.90
C GLU A 219 16.31 -3.04 11.76
N CYS A 220 15.91 -3.55 10.59
CA CYS A 220 14.54 -4.02 10.33
C CYS A 220 14.13 -5.05 11.39
N ARG A 221 14.99 -6.05 11.61
CA ARG A 221 14.75 -7.11 12.60
C ARG A 221 14.66 -6.57 14.02
N ALA A 222 15.53 -5.64 14.41
CA ALA A 222 15.43 -4.99 15.72
C ALA A 222 14.11 -4.21 15.90
N LEU A 223 13.53 -3.65 14.84
CA LEU A 223 12.23 -2.99 14.90
C LEU A 223 11.06 -3.95 15.07
N CYS A 224 11.22 -5.22 14.68
CA CYS A 224 10.23 -6.26 14.91
C CYS A 224 10.00 -6.59 16.38
N TRP A 225 10.97 -6.34 17.29
CA TRP A 225 10.90 -6.63 18.74
C TRP A 225 9.93 -5.72 19.53
N GLY A 226 8.75 -5.48 18.99
CA GLY A 226 7.67 -4.70 19.58
C GLY A 226 6.71 -5.54 20.43
N PRO A 227 5.65 -4.91 20.97
CA PRO A 227 4.62 -5.62 21.73
C PRO A 227 3.82 -6.59 20.85
N GLN A 228 3.16 -7.55 21.49
CA GLN A 228 2.18 -8.42 20.82
C GLN A 228 1.08 -7.57 20.18
N LYS A 229 0.74 -7.91 18.94
CA LYS A 229 -0.32 -7.32 18.16
C LYS A 229 -1.45 -8.34 18.07
N PHE A 230 -2.68 -7.85 18.11
CA PHE A 230 -3.89 -8.64 17.92
C PHE A 230 -4.63 -8.02 16.74
N GLU A 231 -5.18 -8.85 15.87
CA GLU A 231 -6.05 -8.34 14.80
C GLU A 231 -7.43 -8.03 15.39
N ASP A 232 -7.97 -6.87 15.03
CA ASP A 232 -9.30 -6.40 15.45
C ASP A 232 -9.63 -6.61 16.94
N TYR A 233 -10.55 -7.55 17.23
CA TYR A 233 -11.07 -7.83 18.57
C TYR A 233 -10.53 -9.14 19.16
N GLU A 234 -9.53 -9.78 18.55
CA GLU A 234 -8.96 -11.06 19.00
C GLU A 234 -8.46 -11.00 20.46
N TYR A 235 -7.99 -9.82 20.89
CA TYR A 235 -7.53 -9.60 22.27
C TYR A 235 -8.62 -9.82 23.33
N ILE A 236 -9.90 -9.77 22.97
CA ILE A 236 -11.04 -9.96 23.89
C ILE A 236 -11.21 -11.43 24.25
N ASP A 237 -11.01 -12.32 23.27
CA ASP A 237 -11.18 -13.76 23.43
C ASP A 237 -9.85 -14.49 23.68
N TYR A 238 -8.73 -13.75 23.70
CA TYR A 238 -7.39 -14.29 23.92
C TYR A 238 -7.22 -14.88 25.32
N LYS A 239 -7.22 -16.21 25.41
CA LYS A 239 -7.04 -16.99 26.64
C LYS A 239 -5.94 -18.04 26.46
N ALA A 240 -4.72 -17.57 26.22
CA ALA A 240 -3.56 -18.43 26.05
C ALA A 240 -2.97 -18.90 27.39
N THR A 241 -2.49 -20.15 27.43
CA THR A 241 -1.57 -20.66 28.44
C THR A 241 -0.20 -19.98 28.33
N LEU A 242 0.69 -20.20 29.30
CA LEU A 242 2.05 -19.64 29.27
C LEU A 242 2.79 -19.96 27.97
N TYR A 243 2.72 -21.21 27.50
CA TYR A 243 3.45 -21.66 26.32
C TYR A 243 2.83 -21.14 25.03
N GLU A 244 1.50 -21.10 24.94
CA GLU A 244 0.79 -20.47 23.82
C GLU A 244 1.13 -18.98 23.73
N ALA A 245 1.12 -18.25 24.85
CA ALA A 245 1.45 -16.83 24.86
C ALA A 245 2.90 -16.54 24.42
N ILE A 246 3.85 -17.39 24.84
CA ILE A 246 5.25 -17.29 24.41
C ILE A 246 5.36 -17.62 22.91
N ALA A 247 4.72 -18.70 22.46
CA ALA A 247 4.79 -19.16 21.08
C ALA A 247 4.16 -18.15 20.12
N ASP A 248 2.93 -17.71 20.38
CA ASP A 248 2.21 -16.74 19.56
C ASP A 248 3.03 -15.46 19.38
N HIS A 249 3.52 -14.91 20.50
CA HIS A 249 4.31 -13.69 20.42
C HIS A 249 5.63 -13.93 19.71
N TYR A 250 6.36 -15.01 20.01
CA TYR A 250 7.63 -15.30 19.35
C TYR A 250 7.48 -15.49 17.85
N ILE A 251 6.45 -16.20 17.40
CA ILE A 251 6.17 -16.41 15.97
C ILE A 251 5.78 -15.11 15.28
N GLN A 252 4.99 -14.24 15.93
CA GLN A 252 4.72 -12.90 15.39
C GLN A 252 6.01 -12.09 15.15
N ILE A 253 6.96 -12.17 16.09
CA ILE A 253 8.25 -11.50 15.95
C ILE A 253 9.08 -12.16 14.83
N LEU A 254 9.14 -13.49 14.80
CA LEU A 254 9.92 -14.24 13.82
C LEU A 254 9.40 -14.02 12.39
N ALA A 255 8.09 -14.05 12.19
CA ALA A 255 7.46 -13.76 10.90
C ALA A 255 7.76 -12.33 10.43
N CYS A 256 7.75 -11.34 11.34
CA CYS A 256 8.17 -9.97 11.02
C CYS A 256 9.65 -9.91 10.61
N GLU A 257 10.53 -10.61 11.34
CA GLU A 257 11.97 -10.63 11.01
C GLU A 257 12.25 -11.34 9.68
N HIS A 258 11.51 -12.40 9.38
CA HIS A 258 11.59 -13.15 8.13
C HIS A 258 11.21 -12.28 6.93
N GLU A 259 10.15 -11.47 7.07
CA GLU A 259 9.66 -10.55 6.04
C GLU A 259 10.61 -9.36 5.72
N CYS A 260 11.65 -9.12 6.52
CA CYS A 260 12.59 -8.03 6.27
C CYS A 260 13.25 -8.14 4.89
N VAL A 261 13.48 -9.34 4.36
CA VAL A 261 14.04 -9.54 3.01
C VAL A 261 13.19 -8.87 1.93
N ARG A 262 11.86 -8.99 2.03
CA ARG A 262 10.91 -8.39 1.08
C ARG A 262 10.81 -6.89 1.29
N GLU A 263 10.72 -6.42 2.54
CA GLU A 263 10.66 -4.99 2.82
C GLU A 263 11.89 -4.26 2.27
N LEU A 264 13.08 -4.83 2.47
CA LEU A 264 14.35 -4.23 2.08
C LEU A 264 14.67 -4.33 0.59
N SER A 265 14.01 -5.23 -0.13
CA SER A 265 14.09 -5.38 -1.60
C SER A 265 12.95 -4.66 -2.34
N THR A 266 11.94 -4.15 -1.64
CA THR A 266 10.84 -3.39 -2.23
C THR A 266 11.20 -1.91 -2.39
N ARG A 267 11.02 -1.39 -3.59
CA ARG A 267 11.20 0.05 -3.87
C ARG A 267 10.08 0.84 -3.19
N PRO A 268 10.33 2.07 -2.69
CA PRO A 268 9.26 2.93 -2.22
C PRO A 268 8.14 3.01 -3.27
N GLY A 269 6.88 2.94 -2.83
CA GLY A 269 5.71 3.05 -3.72
C GLY A 269 5.43 1.86 -4.62
N ARG A 270 6.24 0.81 -4.58
CA ARG A 270 5.95 -0.49 -5.19
C ARG A 270 5.51 -1.48 -4.12
N LEU A 271 4.68 -2.45 -4.52
CA LEU A 271 4.22 -3.52 -3.64
C LEU A 271 5.10 -4.76 -3.78
N SER A 272 5.62 -5.01 -4.98
CA SER A 272 6.51 -6.12 -5.29
C SER A 272 7.98 -5.78 -5.00
N PRO A 273 8.73 -6.73 -4.42
CA PRO A 273 10.17 -6.60 -4.29
C PRO A 273 10.85 -6.65 -5.66
N ILE A 274 12.07 -6.13 -5.73
CA ILE A 274 12.97 -6.48 -6.83
C ILE A 274 13.26 -7.98 -6.70
N GLU A 275 12.91 -8.77 -7.70
CA GLU A 275 13.16 -10.20 -7.72
C GLU A 275 14.64 -10.49 -7.53
N ASN A 276 14.95 -11.51 -6.73
CA ASN A 276 16.32 -11.94 -6.49
C ASN A 276 17.27 -10.82 -6.02
N PHE A 277 16.76 -9.76 -5.37
CA PHE A 277 17.54 -8.56 -5.04
C PHE A 277 18.87 -8.88 -4.35
N LEU A 278 18.86 -9.69 -3.29
CA LEU A 278 20.08 -10.07 -2.58
C LEU A 278 21.00 -10.98 -3.43
N PRO A 279 20.54 -12.11 -4.01
CA PRO A 279 21.39 -12.93 -4.87
C PRO A 279 21.99 -12.17 -6.06
N LEU A 280 21.25 -11.24 -6.68
CA LEU A 280 21.74 -10.44 -7.81
C LEU A 280 22.98 -9.60 -7.47
N HIS A 281 23.20 -9.20 -6.22
CA HIS A 281 24.44 -8.54 -5.84
C HIS A 281 25.65 -9.45 -6.07
N TYR A 282 25.55 -10.71 -5.64
CA TYR A 282 26.62 -11.70 -5.84
C TYR A 282 26.79 -12.03 -7.31
N ASP A 283 25.70 -12.06 -8.05
CA ASP A 283 25.71 -12.31 -9.47
C ASP A 283 26.46 -11.18 -10.24
N PHE A 284 26.12 -9.92 -9.99
CA PHE A 284 26.86 -8.79 -10.57
C PHE A 284 28.32 -8.75 -10.11
N LEU A 285 28.59 -9.06 -8.83
CA LEU A 285 29.94 -9.06 -8.27
C LEU A 285 30.82 -10.17 -8.88
N GLN A 286 30.31 -11.39 -9.11
CA GLN A 286 31.12 -12.47 -9.68
C GLN A 286 31.70 -12.06 -11.04
N PHE A 287 30.87 -11.48 -11.90
CA PHE A 287 31.30 -11.05 -13.22
C PHE A 287 32.20 -9.83 -13.15
N SER A 288 31.85 -8.84 -12.32
CA SER A 288 32.67 -7.63 -12.18
C SER A 288 34.07 -7.95 -11.66
N TYR A 289 34.18 -8.83 -10.66
CA TYR A 289 35.48 -9.29 -10.14
C TYR A 289 36.26 -10.11 -11.17
N TYR A 290 35.58 -10.95 -11.95
CA TYR A 290 36.22 -11.67 -13.05
C TYR A 290 36.81 -10.70 -14.10
N ARG A 291 36.04 -9.69 -14.51
CA ARG A 291 36.48 -8.65 -15.45
C ARG A 291 37.64 -7.80 -14.92
N ASP A 292 37.71 -7.60 -13.61
CA ASP A 292 38.82 -6.94 -12.90
C ASP A 292 40.05 -7.86 -12.70
N GLY A 293 39.93 -9.16 -13.00
CA GLY A 293 40.99 -10.16 -12.86
C GLY A 293 41.10 -10.79 -11.47
N ASN A 294 40.15 -10.54 -10.57
CA ASN A 294 40.10 -11.12 -9.23
C ASN A 294 39.31 -12.43 -9.20
N LEU A 295 39.93 -13.51 -9.67
CA LEU A 295 39.31 -14.83 -9.77
C LEU A 295 38.83 -15.40 -8.43
N LEU A 296 39.58 -15.16 -7.35
CA LEU A 296 39.21 -15.64 -6.01
C LEU A 296 37.86 -15.06 -5.57
N LYS A 297 37.69 -13.74 -5.69
CA LYS A 297 36.44 -13.08 -5.33
C LYS A 297 35.31 -13.37 -6.31
N ALA A 298 35.62 -13.58 -7.58
CA ALA A 298 34.63 -13.98 -8.58
C ALA A 298 34.02 -15.34 -8.21
N LEU A 299 34.86 -16.33 -7.89
CA LEU A 299 34.43 -17.66 -7.47
C LEU A 299 33.69 -17.63 -6.11
N GLU A 300 34.18 -16.85 -5.15
CA GLU A 300 33.51 -16.63 -3.84
C GLU A 300 32.08 -16.10 -4.03
N CYS A 301 31.89 -15.10 -4.91
CA CYS A 301 30.57 -14.55 -5.22
C CYS A 301 29.69 -15.54 -5.99
N ALA A 302 30.23 -16.28 -6.97
CA ALA A 302 29.48 -17.28 -7.72
C ALA A 302 28.94 -18.39 -6.79
N LYS A 303 29.80 -18.92 -5.90
CA LYS A 303 29.38 -19.87 -4.85
C LYS A 303 28.35 -19.27 -3.89
N SER A 304 28.43 -17.96 -3.60
CA SER A 304 27.46 -17.27 -2.74
C SER A 304 26.09 -17.14 -3.38
N TYR A 305 26.03 -16.88 -4.69
CA TYR A 305 24.78 -16.88 -5.45
C TYR A 305 24.10 -18.26 -5.42
N LEU A 306 24.88 -19.33 -5.62
CA LEU A 306 24.37 -20.71 -5.61
C LEU A 306 23.80 -21.16 -4.25
N LEU A 307 24.03 -20.43 -3.16
CA LEU A 307 23.34 -20.68 -1.89
C LEU A 307 21.83 -20.39 -1.98
N PHE A 308 21.43 -19.48 -2.86
CA PHE A 308 20.03 -19.12 -3.11
C PHE A 308 19.44 -19.95 -4.24
N HIS A 309 20.23 -20.16 -5.30
CA HIS A 309 19.83 -20.87 -6.52
C HIS A 309 20.79 -22.04 -6.80
N PRO A 310 20.68 -23.18 -6.09
CA PRO A 310 21.65 -24.27 -6.18
C PRO A 310 21.68 -24.98 -7.55
N ASP A 311 20.58 -24.88 -8.30
CA ASP A 311 20.38 -25.57 -9.58
C ASP A 311 20.53 -24.63 -10.80
N ASP A 312 21.04 -23.41 -10.61
CA ASP A 312 21.28 -22.45 -11.71
C ASP A 312 22.42 -22.93 -12.60
N ALA A 313 22.08 -23.42 -13.79
CA ALA A 313 23.01 -24.04 -14.72
C ALA A 313 24.10 -23.08 -15.20
N ASP A 314 23.77 -21.81 -15.42
CA ASP A 314 24.70 -20.81 -15.94
C ASP A 314 25.75 -20.45 -14.89
N VAL A 315 25.34 -20.28 -13.63
CA VAL A 315 26.28 -19.98 -12.56
C VAL A 315 27.12 -21.21 -12.17
N LEU A 316 26.58 -22.42 -12.28
CA LEU A 316 27.36 -23.66 -12.15
C LEU A 316 28.45 -23.78 -13.24
N GLU A 317 28.14 -23.39 -14.48
CA GLU A 317 29.13 -23.30 -15.56
C GLU A 317 30.19 -22.23 -15.26
N ASN A 318 29.78 -21.05 -14.77
CA ASN A 318 30.70 -19.98 -14.36
C ASN A 318 31.66 -20.44 -13.24
N VAL A 319 31.15 -21.15 -12.23
CA VAL A 319 31.97 -21.75 -11.17
C VAL A 319 33.01 -22.69 -11.78
N SER A 320 32.56 -23.64 -12.60
CA SER A 320 33.46 -24.59 -13.28
C SER A 320 34.52 -23.87 -14.11
N PHE A 321 34.13 -22.81 -14.83
CA PHE A 321 35.02 -21.99 -15.62
C PHE A 321 36.06 -21.26 -14.75
N TYR A 322 35.65 -20.58 -13.68
CA TYR A 322 36.60 -19.88 -12.79
C TYR A 322 37.58 -20.85 -12.12
N GLU A 323 37.13 -22.05 -11.74
CA GLU A 323 37.98 -23.08 -11.15
C GLU A 323 39.08 -23.54 -12.11
N THR A 324 38.79 -23.64 -13.42
CA THR A 324 39.81 -23.99 -14.42
C THR A 324 40.87 -22.91 -14.61
N LEU A 325 40.56 -21.66 -14.27
CA LEU A 325 41.48 -20.52 -14.38
C LEU A 325 42.32 -20.31 -13.10
N LEU A 326 42.05 -21.05 -12.02
CA LEU A 326 42.79 -20.92 -10.78
C LEU A 326 44.24 -21.41 -10.95
N PRO A 327 45.21 -20.73 -10.31
CA PRO A 327 46.58 -21.24 -10.21
C PRO A 327 46.65 -22.61 -9.52
N GLU A 328 47.54 -23.50 -9.99
CA GLU A 328 47.70 -24.88 -9.48
C GLU A 328 47.95 -25.00 -7.96
N TYR A 329 48.39 -23.94 -7.29
CA TYR A 329 48.64 -23.93 -5.84
C TYR A 329 47.40 -23.62 -4.99
N LEU A 330 46.28 -23.27 -5.62
CA LEU A 330 45.01 -22.99 -4.96
C LEU A 330 44.04 -24.15 -5.17
N ASP A 331 43.51 -24.67 -4.08
CA ASP A 331 42.43 -25.65 -4.12
C ASP A 331 41.08 -24.91 -4.26
N PRO A 332 40.29 -25.17 -5.30
CA PRO A 332 38.93 -24.66 -5.42
C PRO A 332 38.05 -24.91 -4.19
N ASP A 333 38.25 -26.04 -3.50
CA ASP A 333 37.45 -26.43 -2.33
C ASP A 333 37.75 -25.56 -1.10
N ASP A 334 38.93 -24.91 -1.04
CA ASP A 334 39.25 -23.96 0.03
C ASP A 334 38.52 -22.62 -0.14
N ILE A 335 37.98 -22.34 -1.34
CA ILE A 335 37.24 -21.12 -1.65
C ILE A 335 35.76 -21.36 -1.37
N GLN A 336 35.33 -20.90 -0.20
CA GLN A 336 33.96 -21.01 0.30
C GLN A 336 33.10 -19.83 -0.17
N PRO A 337 31.76 -19.96 -0.18
CA PRO A 337 30.89 -18.79 -0.33
C PRO A 337 31.12 -17.79 0.81
N ARG A 338 30.79 -16.51 0.57
CA ARG A 338 30.92 -15.44 1.55
C ARG A 338 30.16 -15.81 2.83
N GLU A 339 30.79 -15.56 3.97
CA GLU A 339 30.25 -15.96 5.26
C GLU A 339 28.95 -15.18 5.60
N ASP A 340 28.80 -13.94 5.15
CA ASP A 340 27.58 -13.15 5.34
C ASP A 340 26.37 -13.73 4.57
N ALA A 341 26.57 -14.14 3.32
CA ALA A 341 25.59 -14.85 2.50
C ALA A 341 25.21 -16.18 3.15
N ALA A 342 26.22 -16.96 3.55
CA ALA A 342 26.02 -18.27 4.17
C ALA A 342 25.29 -18.17 5.51
N GLN A 343 25.61 -17.19 6.36
CA GLN A 343 24.88 -16.92 7.60
C GLN A 343 23.43 -16.51 7.33
N PHE A 344 23.21 -15.63 6.34
CA PHE A 344 21.87 -15.18 5.98
C PHE A 344 20.99 -16.35 5.53
N VAL A 345 21.44 -17.16 4.57
CA VAL A 345 20.66 -18.28 4.03
C VAL A 345 20.37 -19.33 5.10
N ARG A 346 21.38 -19.70 5.91
CA ARG A 346 21.17 -20.63 7.03
C ARG A 346 20.12 -20.12 8.02
N ARG A 347 20.22 -18.85 8.41
CA ARG A 347 19.28 -18.21 9.33
C ARG A 347 17.87 -18.17 8.73
N HIS A 348 17.72 -17.63 7.52
CA HIS A 348 16.43 -17.44 6.86
C HIS A 348 15.71 -18.77 6.62
N ARG A 349 16.44 -19.83 6.25
CA ARG A 349 15.89 -21.18 6.11
C ARG A 349 15.37 -21.73 7.45
N LEU A 350 16.13 -21.60 8.52
CA LEU A 350 15.70 -22.03 9.86
C LEU A 350 14.48 -21.25 10.34
N GLU A 351 14.40 -19.96 10.03
CA GLU A 351 13.26 -19.11 10.36
C GLU A 351 11.98 -19.59 9.66
N SER A 352 12.06 -19.84 8.35
CA SER A 352 10.98 -20.45 7.56
C SER A 352 10.52 -21.79 8.16
N GLU A 353 11.45 -22.72 8.41
CA GLU A 353 11.15 -24.05 8.98
C GLU A 353 10.42 -23.94 10.33
N ILE A 354 10.83 -23.00 11.20
CA ILE A 354 10.18 -22.78 12.50
C ILE A 354 8.78 -22.19 12.35
N VAL A 355 8.60 -21.18 11.48
CA VAL A 355 7.29 -20.53 11.29
C VAL A 355 6.30 -21.50 10.65
N GLN A 356 6.71 -22.27 9.65
CA GLN A 356 5.88 -23.31 9.04
C GLN A 356 5.48 -24.40 10.05
N SER A 357 6.45 -24.90 10.83
CA SER A 357 6.17 -25.91 11.85
C SER A 357 5.22 -25.39 12.93
N ALA A 358 5.35 -24.12 13.32
CA ALA A 358 4.44 -23.50 14.27
C ALA A 358 3.02 -23.31 13.69
N ALA A 359 2.91 -22.94 12.41
CA ALA A 359 1.63 -22.82 11.70
C ALA A 359 0.86 -24.15 11.70
N GLU A 360 1.55 -25.24 11.36
CA GLU A 360 0.97 -26.59 11.40
C GLU A 360 0.59 -27.02 12.83
N GLY A 361 1.48 -26.77 13.81
CA GLY A 361 1.29 -27.21 15.20
C GLY A 361 0.23 -26.42 15.97
N LEU A 362 0.06 -25.14 15.67
CA LEU A 362 -0.89 -24.23 16.34
C LEU A 362 -2.16 -23.97 15.53
N GLY A 363 -2.25 -24.49 14.30
CA GLY A 363 -3.47 -24.48 13.50
C GLY A 363 -3.81 -23.14 12.86
N PHE A 364 -2.80 -22.32 12.54
CA PHE A 364 -2.97 -21.08 11.77
C PHE A 364 -2.39 -21.23 10.36
N THR A 365 -2.84 -20.40 9.42
CA THR A 365 -2.33 -20.42 8.04
C THR A 365 -1.14 -19.48 7.92
N TYR A 366 -0.02 -20.00 7.42
CA TYR A 366 1.14 -19.20 7.03
C TYR A 366 1.47 -19.51 5.57
N ASN A 367 1.32 -18.50 4.71
CA ASN A 367 1.71 -18.59 3.31
C ASN A 367 3.02 -17.82 3.15
N GLU A 368 4.11 -18.55 3.03
CA GLU A 368 5.42 -17.95 2.78
C GLU A 368 5.49 -17.43 1.34
N PRO A 369 5.86 -16.15 1.12
CA PRO A 369 6.14 -15.64 -0.20
C PRO A 369 7.33 -16.38 -0.84
N ASP A 370 7.31 -16.56 -2.15
CA ASP A 370 8.50 -17.02 -2.86
C ASP A 370 9.50 -15.85 -2.95
N PHE A 371 10.56 -15.92 -2.15
CA PHE A 371 11.60 -14.89 -2.12
C PHE A 371 12.67 -15.09 -3.20
N TRP A 372 12.77 -16.30 -3.78
CA TRP A 372 13.85 -16.71 -4.70
C TRP A 372 13.28 -17.33 -5.97
N VAL A 373 12.90 -16.49 -6.94
CA VAL A 373 12.23 -16.94 -8.17
C VAL A 373 13.25 -17.49 -9.17
N THR A 374 13.00 -18.69 -9.71
CA THR A 374 13.85 -19.42 -10.70
C THR A 374 13.84 -18.84 -12.12
N GLY A 375 13.41 -17.59 -12.30
CA GLY A 375 13.33 -16.92 -13.61
C GLY A 375 13.67 -15.42 -13.59
N GLY A 376 14.12 -14.88 -12.45
CA GLY A 376 14.58 -13.49 -12.32
C GLY A 376 16.02 -13.32 -12.79
N GLU A 377 16.33 -13.80 -13.99
CA GLU A 377 17.64 -13.70 -14.64
C GLU A 377 17.92 -12.25 -15.08
N ARG A 378 19.20 -11.87 -15.23
CA ARG A 378 19.58 -10.54 -15.73
C ARG A 378 18.96 -10.27 -17.11
N GLN A 379 18.30 -9.13 -17.27
CA GLN A 379 17.86 -8.63 -18.58
C GLN A 379 19.01 -7.94 -19.31
N ASP A 380 20.06 -8.69 -19.65
CA ASP A 380 21.17 -8.16 -20.44
C ASP A 380 20.89 -8.38 -21.94
N GLU A 381 20.89 -7.30 -22.74
CA GLU A 381 20.81 -7.35 -24.21
C GLU A 381 22.06 -7.98 -24.87
N TYR A 382 23.02 -8.47 -24.08
CA TYR A 382 24.30 -9.05 -24.52
C TYR A 382 24.73 -10.27 -23.69
N ARG A 383 23.87 -11.29 -23.55
CA ARG A 383 24.33 -12.63 -23.12
C ARG A 383 25.07 -13.29 -24.30
N TYR A 384 26.39 -13.13 -24.36
CA TYR A 384 27.22 -13.90 -25.31
C TYR A 384 27.54 -15.27 -24.71
N PRO A 385 27.13 -16.39 -25.34
CA PRO A 385 27.70 -17.69 -25.03
C PRO A 385 29.15 -17.69 -25.51
N LEU A 386 30.11 -17.85 -24.61
CA LEU A 386 31.52 -17.95 -24.97
C LEU A 386 31.81 -19.37 -25.48
N GLY A 387 31.55 -19.64 -26.77
CA GLY A 387 31.91 -20.95 -27.34
C GLY A 387 31.57 -21.19 -28.82
N THR A 388 32.58 -21.03 -29.68
CA THR A 388 32.76 -21.57 -31.05
C THR A 388 32.01 -20.98 -32.28
N GLN A 389 32.82 -20.51 -33.24
CA GLN A 389 32.47 -20.09 -34.60
C GLN A 389 32.12 -21.30 -35.49
N THR A 390 30.98 -21.29 -36.21
CA THR A 390 30.90 -21.74 -37.62
C THR A 390 29.56 -21.35 -38.28
N GLU A 391 29.67 -20.65 -39.41
CA GLU A 391 28.84 -20.63 -40.64
C GLU A 391 27.31 -20.39 -40.65
N LEU A 392 26.92 -19.56 -41.64
CA LEU A 392 25.57 -19.26 -42.11
C LEU A 392 24.78 -20.51 -42.52
N SER A 393 23.53 -20.60 -42.09
CA SER A 393 22.40 -20.90 -42.98
C SER A 393 21.05 -20.61 -42.30
N ASP A 394 20.13 -20.01 -43.06
CA ASP A 394 18.68 -19.95 -42.82
C ASP A 394 18.11 -21.20 -42.15
N VAL A 395 17.15 -21.02 -41.24
CA VAL A 395 15.82 -21.64 -41.31
C VAL A 395 14.88 -20.92 -40.33
N THR A 396 13.84 -20.37 -40.94
CA THR A 396 12.61 -19.82 -40.38
C THR A 396 11.86 -20.83 -39.50
N GLY A 397 11.39 -20.39 -38.32
CA GLY A 397 10.17 -20.90 -37.70
C GLY A 397 10.32 -21.68 -36.40
N MET A 398 10.00 -21.05 -35.27
CA MET A 398 8.97 -21.52 -34.32
C MET A 398 8.87 -20.56 -33.12
N LEU A 399 7.96 -19.59 -33.26
CA LEU A 399 7.32 -18.93 -32.13
C LEU A 399 6.14 -19.80 -31.67
N SER A 400 5.95 -19.86 -30.36
CA SER A 400 4.73 -20.24 -29.61
C SER A 400 4.87 -21.49 -28.76
N GLY A 401 5.02 -21.24 -27.46
CA GLY A 401 4.81 -22.21 -26.40
C GLY A 401 4.34 -21.53 -25.10
N LYS A 402 3.50 -20.49 -25.19
CA LYS A 402 2.78 -19.98 -24.02
C LYS A 402 1.81 -21.07 -23.56
N LYS A 403 2.03 -21.60 -22.35
CA LYS A 403 1.08 -22.47 -21.66
C LYS A 403 -0.22 -21.69 -21.45
N THR A 404 -1.21 -22.01 -22.27
CA THR A 404 -2.57 -21.51 -22.14
C THR A 404 -3.19 -22.04 -20.84
N ILE A 405 -3.21 -21.20 -19.81
CA ILE A 405 -4.17 -21.36 -18.72
C ILE A 405 -5.55 -21.26 -19.37
N GLN A 406 -6.36 -22.31 -19.26
CA GLN A 406 -7.73 -22.34 -19.78
C GLN A 406 -8.54 -21.20 -19.15
N LYS A 407 -8.67 -20.08 -19.86
CA LYS A 407 -9.76 -19.13 -19.67
C LYS A 407 -11.06 -19.89 -19.93
N ILE A 408 -11.88 -20.09 -18.91
CA ILE A 408 -13.30 -20.32 -19.12
C ILE A 408 -13.82 -19.02 -19.71
N ASP A 409 -13.88 -18.96 -21.04
CA ASP A 409 -14.41 -17.84 -21.80
C ASP A 409 -15.93 -17.80 -21.54
N ARG A 410 -16.35 -17.06 -20.50
CA ARG A 410 -17.75 -16.67 -20.38
C ARG A 410 -17.99 -15.71 -21.52
N GLU A 411 -18.81 -16.11 -22.51
CA GLU A 411 -19.32 -15.19 -23.53
C GLU A 411 -19.90 -13.94 -22.85
N LEU A 412 -19.18 -12.83 -22.91
CA LEU A 412 -19.63 -11.54 -22.41
C LEU A 412 -20.76 -11.07 -23.33
N ARG A 413 -21.94 -10.85 -22.76
CA ARG A 413 -23.14 -10.41 -23.48
C ARG A 413 -23.62 -9.08 -22.92
N GLU A 414 -24.01 -8.19 -23.82
CA GLU A 414 -24.53 -6.85 -23.50
C GLU A 414 -25.72 -6.49 -24.40
N GLY A 415 -26.42 -5.40 -24.06
CA GLY A 415 -27.58 -4.93 -24.83
C GLY A 415 -28.91 -5.59 -24.43
N GLY A 416 -29.01 -6.14 -23.22
CA GLY A 416 -30.26 -6.67 -22.70
C GLY A 416 -31.35 -5.61 -22.50
N SER A 417 -32.58 -6.04 -22.20
CA SER A 417 -33.76 -5.17 -22.15
C SER A 417 -33.65 -4.06 -21.09
N LEU A 418 -34.05 -2.84 -21.45
CA LEU A 418 -34.26 -1.76 -20.49
C LEU A 418 -35.59 -2.02 -19.76
N LEU A 419 -35.52 -2.40 -18.49
CA LEU A 419 -36.68 -2.83 -17.68
C LEU A 419 -37.69 -1.70 -17.37
N TYR A 420 -37.31 -0.45 -17.62
CA TYR A 420 -38.03 0.75 -17.23
C TYR A 420 -38.18 1.66 -18.46
N ASN A 421 -39.42 2.02 -18.80
CA ASN A 421 -39.73 2.77 -20.02
C ASN A 421 -39.10 4.16 -20.08
N GLU A 422 -38.88 4.77 -18.92
CA GLU A 422 -38.28 6.10 -18.79
C GLU A 422 -36.75 6.11 -18.99
N VAL A 423 -36.08 4.97 -18.81
CA VAL A 423 -34.62 4.85 -18.89
C VAL A 423 -34.18 4.84 -20.35
N LYS A 424 -33.17 5.65 -20.67
CA LYS A 424 -32.67 5.80 -22.05
C LYS A 424 -31.23 5.36 -22.15
N LEU A 425 -30.94 4.43 -23.08
CA LEU A 425 -29.59 4.13 -23.52
C LEU A 425 -29.01 5.32 -24.27
N ILE A 426 -27.90 5.85 -23.76
CA ILE A 426 -27.19 6.98 -24.37
C ILE A 426 -25.98 6.47 -25.13
N HIS A 427 -25.10 5.71 -24.47
CA HIS A 427 -23.91 5.14 -25.08
C HIS A 427 -23.73 3.68 -24.67
N SER A 428 -23.45 2.82 -25.65
CA SER A 428 -23.02 1.43 -25.48
C SER A 428 -21.49 1.33 -25.40
N SER A 429 -20.97 0.12 -25.22
CA SER A 429 -19.53 -0.18 -25.18
C SER A 429 -18.78 0.33 -26.42
N ASP A 430 -19.35 0.14 -27.61
CA ASP A 430 -18.77 0.60 -28.87
C ASP A 430 -18.52 2.11 -28.89
N TYR A 431 -19.47 2.89 -28.35
CA TYR A 431 -19.33 4.35 -28.28
C TYR A 431 -18.37 4.78 -27.16
N LEU A 432 -18.29 3.99 -26.09
CA LEU A 432 -17.40 4.24 -24.94
C LEU A 432 -16.00 3.65 -25.13
N ASN A 433 -15.64 3.20 -26.34
CA ASN A 433 -14.34 2.63 -26.70
C ASN A 433 -13.87 1.57 -25.69
N GLY A 434 -14.69 0.56 -25.45
CA GLY A 434 -14.34 -0.55 -24.55
C GLY A 434 -15.32 -1.70 -24.62
N THR A 435 -15.34 -2.54 -23.59
CA THR A 435 -16.23 -3.71 -23.49
C THR A 435 -16.99 -3.70 -22.17
N GLN A 436 -18.23 -4.19 -22.17
CA GLN A 436 -19.06 -4.25 -20.96
C GLN A 436 -19.19 -2.88 -20.29
N ARG A 437 -19.48 -1.82 -21.05
CA ARG A 437 -19.71 -0.45 -20.58
C ARG A 437 -21.11 0.02 -20.99
N VAL A 438 -21.76 0.81 -20.15
CA VAL A 438 -23.02 1.44 -20.50
C VAL A 438 -23.18 2.80 -19.84
N GLN A 439 -23.73 3.75 -20.60
CA GLN A 439 -24.21 5.02 -20.09
C GLN A 439 -25.72 5.14 -20.33
N LEU A 440 -26.47 5.30 -19.24
CA LEU A 440 -27.92 5.42 -19.24
C LEU A 440 -28.34 6.74 -18.61
N ASP A 441 -29.39 7.37 -19.12
CA ASP A 441 -29.99 8.56 -18.51
C ASP A 441 -31.41 8.25 -18.03
N SER A 442 -31.94 9.14 -17.18
CA SER A 442 -33.31 9.07 -16.63
C SER A 442 -33.55 7.83 -15.76
N VAL A 443 -32.51 7.34 -15.07
CA VAL A 443 -32.65 6.24 -14.08
C VAL A 443 -33.42 6.72 -12.84
N VAL A 444 -33.21 7.97 -12.44
CA VAL A 444 -34.00 8.67 -11.42
C VAL A 444 -34.46 10.02 -11.97
N SER A 445 -35.58 10.53 -11.45
CA SER A 445 -36.14 11.83 -11.80
C SER A 445 -35.38 12.99 -11.13
N GLU A 446 -35.56 14.20 -11.65
CA GLU A 446 -34.98 15.42 -11.07
C GLU A 446 -35.41 15.64 -9.61
N GLN A 447 -36.65 15.28 -9.27
CA GLN A 447 -37.14 15.37 -7.88
C GLN A 447 -36.44 14.36 -6.98
N GLU A 448 -36.29 13.11 -7.42
CA GLU A 448 -35.59 12.07 -6.66
C GLU A 448 -34.10 12.41 -6.46
N CYS A 449 -33.45 12.98 -7.48
CA CYS A 449 -32.09 13.52 -7.35
C CYS A 449 -32.00 14.61 -6.27
N HIS A 450 -32.95 15.55 -6.26
CA HIS A 450 -32.99 16.61 -5.27
C HIS A 450 -33.18 16.07 -3.85
N ASP A 451 -34.10 15.11 -3.68
CA ASP A 451 -34.36 14.46 -2.40
C ASP A 451 -33.13 13.69 -1.90
N LEU A 452 -32.45 12.93 -2.78
CA LEU A 452 -31.23 12.19 -2.45
C LEU A 452 -30.03 13.12 -2.16
N LYS A 453 -29.88 14.22 -2.88
CA LYS A 453 -28.86 15.24 -2.58
C LYS A 453 -29.11 15.90 -1.22
N THR A 454 -30.38 16.13 -0.87
CA THR A 454 -30.76 16.64 0.45
C THR A 454 -30.43 15.64 1.55
N VAL A 455 -30.74 14.35 1.33
CA VAL A 455 -30.34 13.27 2.23
C VAL A 455 -28.82 13.27 2.41
N ALA A 456 -28.05 13.30 1.31
CA ALA A 456 -26.60 13.32 1.36
C ALA A 456 -26.08 14.44 2.27
N ASN A 457 -26.51 15.67 2.06
CA ASN A 457 -26.09 16.83 2.86
C ASN A 457 -26.44 16.74 4.35
N MET A 458 -27.41 15.91 4.74
CA MET A 458 -27.82 15.74 6.14
C MET A 458 -27.13 14.58 6.84
N ILE A 459 -26.76 13.51 6.12
CA ILE A 459 -26.31 12.25 6.73
C ILE A 459 -24.87 11.86 6.41
N THR A 460 -24.25 12.50 5.40
CA THR A 460 -22.89 12.16 5.04
C THR A 460 -21.92 12.61 6.13
N LEU A 461 -20.98 11.75 6.49
CA LEU A 461 -19.89 12.09 7.40
C LEU A 461 -18.60 12.26 6.60
N ALA A 462 -17.79 13.24 6.99
CA ALA A 462 -16.51 13.45 6.34
C ALA A 462 -15.60 12.22 6.54
N GLY A 463 -15.07 11.69 5.45
CA GLY A 463 -14.24 10.47 5.46
C GLY A 463 -14.95 9.16 5.80
N ASP A 464 -16.28 9.10 5.73
CA ASP A 464 -17.05 7.86 5.86
C ASP A 464 -16.58 6.82 4.82
N GLY A 465 -16.30 5.57 5.21
CA GLY A 465 -15.65 4.60 4.32
C GLY A 465 -14.13 4.77 4.15
N TYR A 466 -13.55 5.85 4.69
CA TYR A 466 -12.10 6.13 4.73
C TYR A 466 -11.60 6.44 6.14
N ARG A 467 -12.18 5.80 7.17
CA ARG A 467 -11.79 5.94 8.58
C ARG A 467 -11.77 7.40 9.08
N GLY A 468 -12.68 8.24 8.57
CA GLY A 468 -12.79 9.65 8.95
C GLY A 468 -11.85 10.61 8.21
N LYS A 469 -11.03 10.11 7.26
CA LYS A 469 -10.15 10.96 6.44
C LYS A 469 -10.97 11.87 5.53
N MET A 470 -10.95 13.17 5.83
CA MET A 470 -11.73 14.16 5.08
C MET A 470 -11.28 14.29 3.62
N SER A 471 -10.03 13.99 3.30
CA SER A 471 -9.44 14.21 1.97
C SER A 471 -8.58 13.00 1.58
N PRO A 472 -9.18 11.82 1.36
CA PRO A 472 -8.44 10.56 1.26
C PRO A 472 -7.62 10.42 -0.02
N HIS A 473 -7.94 11.20 -1.06
CA HIS A 473 -7.34 11.08 -2.40
C HIS A 473 -6.58 12.33 -2.82
N THR A 474 -7.08 13.52 -2.49
CA THR A 474 -6.46 14.80 -2.82
C THR A 474 -6.76 15.79 -1.69
N PRO A 475 -5.79 16.58 -1.21
CA PRO A 475 -6.00 17.56 -0.14
C PRO A 475 -6.86 18.75 -0.59
N ASN A 476 -7.20 18.83 -1.88
CA ASN A 476 -7.96 19.93 -2.48
C ASN A 476 -9.48 19.72 -2.42
N GLU A 477 -9.95 18.53 -1.99
CA GLU A 477 -11.37 18.18 -1.97
C GLU A 477 -11.77 17.48 -0.66
N LYS A 478 -12.95 17.82 -0.16
CA LYS A 478 -13.57 17.12 0.96
C LYS A 478 -14.41 15.95 0.47
N PHE A 479 -14.21 14.79 1.07
CA PHE A 479 -14.97 13.57 0.88
C PHE A 479 -15.97 13.35 1.99
N GLU A 480 -17.22 13.06 1.63
CA GLU A 480 -18.28 12.74 2.57
C GLU A 480 -19.09 11.56 2.05
N GLY A 481 -19.50 10.67 2.95
CA GLY A 481 -20.22 9.46 2.56
C GLY A 481 -21.25 8.98 3.59
N ALA A 482 -22.16 8.10 3.14
CA ALA A 482 -23.09 7.37 4.00
C ALA A 482 -23.55 6.06 3.36
N THR A 483 -23.81 5.04 4.18
CA THR A 483 -24.40 3.76 3.76
C THR A 483 -25.92 3.78 3.81
N VAL A 484 -26.56 2.82 3.13
CA VAL A 484 -28.02 2.69 3.06
C VAL A 484 -28.61 2.42 4.45
N LEU A 485 -27.99 1.54 5.23
CA LEU A 485 -28.44 1.23 6.59
C LEU A 485 -28.43 2.47 7.49
N LYS A 486 -27.39 3.30 7.38
CA LYS A 486 -27.27 4.56 8.12
C LYS A 486 -28.40 5.53 7.75
N ALA A 487 -28.72 5.66 6.46
CA ALA A 487 -29.87 6.46 6.03
C ALA A 487 -31.19 5.96 6.62
N LEU A 488 -31.44 4.64 6.61
CA LEU A 488 -32.66 4.06 7.18
C LEU A 488 -32.74 4.25 8.70
N LYS A 489 -31.62 4.09 9.42
CA LYS A 489 -31.56 4.38 10.87
C LYS A 489 -31.92 5.84 11.15
N TYR A 490 -31.34 6.78 10.39
CA TYR A 490 -31.61 8.20 10.56
C TYR A 490 -33.05 8.58 10.18
N GLY A 491 -33.62 7.87 9.20
CA GLY A 491 -35.05 7.96 8.88
C GLY A 491 -35.94 7.52 10.03
N ASN A 492 -35.60 6.39 10.68
CA ASN A 492 -36.34 5.88 11.83
C ASN A 492 -36.20 6.77 13.08
N GLU A 493 -35.04 7.41 13.26
CA GLU A 493 -34.80 8.42 14.30
C GLU A 493 -35.47 9.77 14.02
N GLY A 494 -36.08 9.96 12.83
CA GLY A 494 -36.72 11.20 12.43
C GLY A 494 -35.76 12.34 12.06
N ARG A 495 -34.47 12.05 11.85
CA ARG A 495 -33.46 13.04 11.42
C ARG A 495 -33.61 13.42 9.96
N ILE A 496 -34.09 12.48 9.14
CA ILE A 496 -34.47 12.70 7.74
C ILE A 496 -35.84 12.07 7.48
N PRO A 497 -36.59 12.51 6.45
CA PRO A 497 -37.84 11.87 6.10
C PRO A 497 -37.63 10.39 5.73
N MET A 498 -38.38 9.48 6.36
CA MET A 498 -38.26 8.04 6.11
C MET A 498 -38.50 7.67 4.64
N LYS A 499 -39.34 8.43 3.93
CA LYS A 499 -39.55 8.29 2.48
C LYS A 499 -38.26 8.54 1.69
N SER A 500 -37.48 9.56 2.06
CA SER A 500 -36.20 9.88 1.41
C SER A 500 -35.10 8.87 1.75
N ALA A 501 -35.09 8.34 2.98
CA ALA A 501 -34.22 7.22 3.35
C ALA A 501 -34.54 5.94 2.55
N ARG A 502 -35.83 5.62 2.39
CA ARG A 502 -36.29 4.51 1.56
C ARG A 502 -35.95 4.73 0.08
N LEU A 503 -36.05 5.96 -0.42
CA LEU A 503 -35.68 6.29 -1.79
C LEU A 503 -34.23 5.87 -2.11
N PHE A 504 -33.28 6.09 -1.19
CA PHE A 504 -31.88 5.67 -1.39
C PHE A 504 -31.75 4.14 -1.55
N TYR A 505 -32.50 3.37 -0.76
CA TYR A 505 -32.59 1.91 -0.91
C TYR A 505 -33.21 1.51 -2.26
N ASP A 506 -34.33 2.14 -2.64
CA ASP A 506 -35.09 1.77 -3.84
C ASP A 506 -34.31 2.09 -5.14
N VAL A 507 -33.61 3.23 -5.20
CA VAL A 507 -32.82 3.60 -6.39
C VAL A 507 -31.58 2.73 -6.57
N SER A 508 -30.98 2.25 -5.48
CA SER A 508 -29.86 1.31 -5.55
C SER A 508 -30.32 -0.07 -6.06
N GLU A 509 -31.51 -0.55 -5.67
CA GLU A 509 -32.13 -1.73 -6.28
C GLU A 509 -32.45 -1.52 -7.76
N LYS A 510 -33.01 -0.36 -8.12
CA LYS A 510 -33.33 -0.02 -9.51
C LYS A 510 -32.07 -0.09 -10.38
N ALA A 511 -30.97 0.51 -9.93
CA ALA A 511 -29.69 0.48 -10.62
C ALA A 511 -29.15 -0.95 -10.76
N ARG A 512 -29.19 -1.77 -9.69
CA ARG A 512 -28.78 -3.19 -9.73
C ARG A 512 -29.53 -3.99 -10.78
N ARG A 513 -30.86 -3.84 -10.84
CA ARG A 513 -31.72 -4.53 -11.84
C ARG A 513 -31.40 -4.10 -13.26
N ILE A 514 -31.14 -2.81 -13.47
CA ILE A 514 -30.73 -2.27 -14.77
C ILE A 514 -29.39 -2.88 -15.21
N VAL A 515 -28.38 -2.87 -14.36
CA VAL A 515 -27.05 -3.45 -14.66
C VAL A 515 -27.16 -4.95 -14.96
N GLN A 516 -27.89 -5.69 -14.12
CA GLN A 516 -28.09 -7.13 -14.30
C GLN A 516 -28.78 -7.45 -15.63
N SER A 517 -29.79 -6.67 -16.01
CA SER A 517 -30.54 -6.86 -17.25
C SER A 517 -29.72 -6.48 -18.48
N TYR A 518 -29.05 -5.32 -18.45
CA TYR A 518 -28.29 -4.82 -19.60
C TYR A 518 -27.11 -5.74 -19.96
N PHE A 519 -26.36 -6.21 -18.97
CA PHE A 519 -25.27 -7.17 -19.17
C PHE A 519 -25.73 -8.64 -19.21
N MET A 520 -27.05 -8.87 -19.36
CA MET A 520 -27.65 -10.18 -19.59
C MET A 520 -27.14 -11.27 -18.62
N LEU A 521 -27.02 -10.94 -17.34
CA LEU A 521 -26.42 -11.82 -16.35
C LEU A 521 -27.37 -12.98 -16.03
N ASN A 522 -26.89 -14.20 -16.19
CA ASN A 522 -27.65 -15.43 -15.89
C ASN A 522 -27.80 -15.69 -14.38
N THR A 523 -27.04 -14.98 -13.55
CA THR A 523 -27.04 -15.10 -12.09
C THR A 523 -27.49 -13.80 -11.45
N THR A 524 -28.03 -13.91 -10.24
CA THR A 524 -28.38 -12.74 -9.42
C THR A 524 -27.12 -11.92 -9.14
N LEU A 525 -27.22 -10.61 -9.38
CA LEU A 525 -26.17 -9.66 -9.03
C LEU A 525 -26.40 -9.19 -7.59
N TYR A 526 -25.46 -9.46 -6.67
CA TYR A 526 -25.52 -9.07 -5.27
C TYR A 526 -24.71 -7.80 -5.01
N PHE A 527 -25.10 -6.98 -4.03
CA PHE A 527 -24.27 -5.85 -3.60
C PHE A 527 -23.05 -6.36 -2.85
N SER A 528 -21.86 -5.90 -3.24
CA SER A 528 -20.64 -5.99 -2.44
C SER A 528 -20.50 -4.77 -1.53
N TYR A 529 -20.87 -3.58 -2.00
CA TYR A 529 -20.88 -2.36 -1.22
C TYR A 529 -21.76 -1.28 -1.87
N THR A 530 -22.48 -0.49 -1.05
CA THR A 530 -23.33 0.62 -1.52
C THR A 530 -23.01 1.92 -0.78
N HIS A 531 -22.58 2.96 -1.51
CA HIS A 531 -22.14 4.21 -0.90
C HIS A 531 -22.74 5.45 -1.56
N LEU A 532 -23.47 6.25 -0.77
CA LEU A 532 -23.83 7.60 -1.17
C LEU A 532 -22.64 8.51 -0.87
N VAL A 533 -22.04 9.08 -1.91
CA VAL A 533 -20.77 9.79 -1.85
C VAL A 533 -20.91 11.19 -2.39
N CYS A 534 -20.35 12.17 -1.69
CA CYS A 534 -20.18 13.54 -2.16
C CYS A 534 -18.70 13.97 -2.09
N ARG A 535 -18.26 14.67 -3.15
CA ARG A 535 -16.94 15.31 -3.26
C ARG A 535 -17.15 16.82 -3.39
N THR A 536 -16.57 17.60 -2.48
CA THR A 536 -16.74 19.05 -2.44
C THR A 536 -15.41 19.75 -2.68
N ALA A 537 -15.37 20.69 -3.64
CA ALA A 537 -14.20 21.52 -3.90
C ALA A 537 -13.91 22.45 -2.72
N LEU A 538 -12.69 22.45 -2.18
CA LEU A 538 -12.28 23.37 -1.12
C LEU A 538 -11.92 24.75 -1.69
N GLN A 539 -12.51 25.82 -1.15
CA GLN A 539 -12.24 27.18 -1.61
C GLN A 539 -10.76 27.58 -1.41
N GLY A 540 -10.17 28.26 -2.39
CA GLY A 540 -8.77 28.71 -2.36
C GLY A 540 -7.72 27.62 -2.65
N GLN A 541 -8.17 26.39 -2.92
CA GLN A 541 -7.30 25.22 -3.17
C GLN A 541 -7.45 24.68 -4.61
N GLN A 542 -8.01 25.49 -5.53
CA GLN A 542 -8.45 25.03 -6.87
C GLN A 542 -7.64 25.58 -8.05
N ASP A 543 -6.68 26.47 -7.81
CA ASP A 543 -5.94 27.14 -8.88
C ASP A 543 -5.06 26.14 -9.67
N ASN A 544 -5.21 26.13 -11.00
CA ASN A 544 -4.45 25.29 -11.95
C ASN A 544 -4.46 23.78 -11.64
N ARG A 545 -5.56 23.23 -11.13
CA ARG A 545 -5.68 21.80 -10.86
C ARG A 545 -5.82 20.95 -12.12
N ASN A 546 -5.02 19.90 -12.17
CA ASN A 546 -4.97 18.83 -13.17
C ASN A 546 -4.97 17.43 -12.53
N ASP A 547 -5.10 17.36 -11.20
CA ASP A 547 -5.25 16.14 -10.42
C ASP A 547 -6.59 15.42 -10.68
N LEU A 548 -6.65 14.17 -10.22
CA LEU A 548 -7.90 13.43 -10.17
C LEU A 548 -8.53 13.53 -8.78
N SER A 549 -9.84 13.74 -8.75
CA SER A 549 -10.67 13.57 -7.56
C SER A 549 -10.64 12.11 -7.07
N HIS A 550 -10.49 11.17 -8.01
CA HIS A 550 -10.28 9.76 -7.74
C HIS A 550 -9.26 9.17 -8.72
N PRO A 551 -8.13 8.61 -8.24
CA PRO A 551 -7.09 8.02 -9.10
C PRO A 551 -7.64 6.98 -10.09
N ILE A 552 -6.90 6.78 -11.19
CA ILE A 552 -7.18 5.69 -12.12
C ILE A 552 -6.93 4.35 -11.41
N HIS A 553 -7.91 3.45 -11.48
CA HIS A 553 -7.83 2.13 -10.87
C HIS A 553 -8.78 1.16 -11.58
N ALA A 554 -8.65 -0.13 -11.26
CA ALA A 554 -9.66 -1.15 -11.50
C ALA A 554 -10.26 -1.58 -10.17
N ASP A 555 -11.55 -1.95 -10.17
CA ASP A 555 -12.29 -2.20 -8.93
C ASP A 555 -12.03 -3.59 -8.33
N ASN A 556 -11.57 -4.56 -9.13
CA ASN A 556 -11.37 -5.95 -8.72
C ASN A 556 -9.93 -6.48 -8.86
N CYS A 557 -8.97 -5.61 -9.17
CA CYS A 557 -7.57 -6.00 -9.29
C CYS A 557 -6.63 -4.83 -8.99
N LEU A 558 -5.37 -5.16 -8.74
CA LEU A 558 -4.29 -4.19 -8.67
C LEU A 558 -3.82 -3.91 -10.10
N LEU A 559 -4.10 -2.70 -10.58
CA LEU A 559 -3.68 -2.25 -11.88
C LEU A 559 -2.18 -1.92 -11.86
N ASP A 560 -1.40 -2.56 -12.73
CA ASP A 560 -0.01 -2.23 -13.03
C ASP A 560 0.08 -1.62 -14.44
N PRO A 561 0.15 -0.28 -14.55
CA PRO A 561 0.20 0.40 -15.84
C PRO A 561 1.51 0.19 -16.61
N GLU A 562 2.61 -0.17 -15.94
CA GLU A 562 3.91 -0.38 -16.58
C GLU A 562 3.98 -1.75 -17.25
N ALA A 563 3.44 -2.78 -16.58
CA ALA A 563 3.35 -4.13 -17.11
C ALA A 563 2.12 -4.35 -18.02
N ASN A 564 1.15 -3.43 -18.03
CA ASN A 564 -0.20 -3.64 -18.59
C ASN A 564 -0.88 -4.88 -17.99
N GLU A 565 -0.73 -5.06 -16.67
CA GLU A 565 -1.27 -6.20 -15.94
C GLU A 565 -2.27 -5.78 -14.86
N CYS A 566 -3.13 -6.73 -14.49
CA CYS A 566 -4.23 -6.52 -13.54
C CYS A 566 -4.27 -7.73 -12.62
N TRP A 567 -3.60 -7.60 -11.48
CA TRP A 567 -3.34 -8.68 -10.54
C TRP A 567 -4.53 -8.88 -9.60
N LYS A 568 -5.14 -10.07 -9.62
CA LYS A 568 -6.27 -10.42 -8.77
C LYS A 568 -5.80 -11.01 -7.44
N GLU A 569 -5.27 -10.16 -6.58
CA GLU A 569 -4.78 -10.54 -5.25
C GLU A 569 -5.09 -9.49 -4.19
N SER A 570 -4.97 -9.86 -2.91
CA SER A 570 -5.12 -8.93 -1.79
C SER A 570 -4.10 -7.79 -1.93
N PRO A 571 -4.48 -6.51 -1.70
CA PRO A 571 -5.70 -6.02 -1.07
C PRO A 571 -6.86 -5.70 -2.03
N ALA A 572 -6.80 -6.09 -3.30
CA ALA A 572 -7.90 -5.83 -4.23
C ALA A 572 -9.15 -6.63 -3.85
N TYR A 573 -10.32 -6.04 -4.10
CA TYR A 573 -11.61 -6.73 -3.94
C TYR A 573 -11.87 -7.64 -5.14
N THR A 574 -11.11 -8.73 -5.24
CA THR A 574 -11.09 -9.66 -6.40
C THR A 574 -12.44 -10.28 -6.75
N TYR A 575 -13.37 -10.25 -5.81
CA TYR A 575 -14.74 -10.73 -5.93
C TYR A 575 -15.73 -9.71 -6.52
N ARG A 576 -15.33 -8.47 -6.80
CA ARG A 576 -16.19 -7.50 -7.50
C ARG A 576 -16.24 -7.84 -8.99
N ASP A 577 -17.45 -8.02 -9.52
CA ASP A 577 -17.67 -8.39 -10.92
C ASP A 577 -18.15 -7.20 -11.76
N TYR A 578 -19.03 -6.37 -11.19
CA TYR A 578 -19.60 -5.20 -11.85
C TYR A 578 -19.67 -4.01 -10.91
N SER A 579 -19.58 -2.81 -11.49
CA SER A 579 -19.67 -1.53 -10.80
C SER A 579 -20.66 -0.62 -11.49
N ALA A 580 -21.26 0.29 -10.72
CA ALA A 580 -22.05 1.37 -11.28
C ALA A 580 -21.99 2.66 -10.45
N LEU A 581 -22.10 3.80 -11.12
CA LEU A 581 -22.26 5.12 -10.49
C LEU A 581 -23.54 5.78 -10.99
N LEU A 582 -24.46 6.08 -10.07
CA LEU A 582 -25.67 6.85 -10.34
C LEU A 582 -25.47 8.30 -9.85
N TYR A 583 -25.42 9.24 -10.79
CA TYR A 583 -25.21 10.66 -10.52
C TYR A 583 -26.47 11.37 -10.06
N LEU A 584 -26.35 12.17 -9.00
CA LEU A 584 -27.47 12.89 -8.40
C LEU A 584 -27.55 14.35 -8.84
N ASN A 585 -26.47 14.90 -9.41
CA ASN A 585 -26.43 16.31 -9.79
C ASN A 585 -25.39 16.59 -10.88
N GLY A 586 -25.44 17.81 -11.42
CA GLY A 586 -24.50 18.31 -12.43
C GLY A 586 -24.21 19.81 -12.32
N ASP A 587 -24.62 20.43 -11.21
CA ASP A 587 -24.39 21.83 -10.86
C ASP A 587 -23.02 22.06 -10.19
N PHE A 588 -21.96 21.57 -10.86
CA PHE A 588 -20.56 21.70 -10.44
C PHE A 588 -19.63 21.74 -11.66
N ASP A 589 -18.38 22.16 -11.45
CA ASP A 589 -17.35 22.19 -12.49
C ASP A 589 -16.33 21.07 -12.30
N GLY A 590 -15.83 20.52 -13.41
CA GLY A 590 -14.93 19.36 -13.42
C GLY A 590 -15.67 18.06 -13.05
N GLY A 591 -14.99 17.14 -12.37
CA GLY A 591 -15.60 15.92 -11.83
C GLY A 591 -16.03 14.90 -12.88
N GLU A 592 -15.54 15.00 -14.12
CA GLU A 592 -15.85 14.04 -15.18
C GLU A 592 -15.33 12.64 -14.83
N PHE A 593 -16.16 11.62 -15.09
CA PHE A 593 -15.73 10.24 -15.02
C PHE A 593 -14.99 9.88 -16.31
N VAL A 594 -13.86 9.19 -16.19
CA VAL A 594 -13.04 8.80 -17.35
C VAL A 594 -12.75 7.32 -17.31
N PHE A 595 -12.84 6.67 -18.47
CA PHE A 595 -12.26 5.36 -18.71
C PHE A 595 -10.89 5.54 -19.37
N THR A 596 -9.96 4.64 -19.09
CA THR A 596 -8.63 4.61 -19.71
C THR A 596 -8.31 3.22 -20.27
N GLU A 597 -7.22 3.13 -21.02
CA GLU A 597 -6.53 1.85 -21.26
C GLU A 597 -5.84 1.37 -19.97
N MET A 598 -5.25 0.16 -20.02
CA MET A 598 -4.47 -0.41 -18.90
C MET A 598 -3.23 0.43 -18.53
N ASP A 599 -2.75 1.26 -19.46
CA ASP A 599 -1.64 2.20 -19.23
C ASP A 599 -1.95 3.35 -18.27
N ALA A 600 -3.20 3.43 -17.78
CA ALA A 600 -3.74 4.47 -16.89
C ALA A 600 -3.57 5.92 -17.38
N LYS A 601 -3.20 6.12 -18.64
CA LYS A 601 -2.86 7.43 -19.24
C LYS A 601 -3.77 7.76 -20.41
N THR A 602 -4.04 6.77 -21.27
CA THR A 602 -4.80 6.97 -22.50
C THR A 602 -6.29 6.95 -22.18
N ILE A 603 -6.91 8.14 -22.13
CA ILE A 603 -8.36 8.28 -21.90
C ILE A 603 -9.14 7.78 -23.12
N THR A 604 -9.97 6.76 -22.93
CA THR A 604 -10.79 6.13 -23.98
C THR A 604 -12.18 6.73 -24.07
N ALA A 605 -12.74 7.16 -22.93
CA ALA A 605 -14.03 7.84 -22.86
C ALA A 605 -14.11 8.80 -21.66
N SER A 606 -14.89 9.87 -21.80
CA SER A 606 -15.16 10.84 -20.73
C SER A 606 -16.65 11.13 -20.63
N ILE A 607 -17.20 10.99 -19.42
CA ILE A 607 -18.62 11.08 -19.14
C ILE A 607 -18.85 12.21 -18.13
N LYS A 608 -19.58 13.24 -18.58
CA LYS A 608 -20.00 14.34 -17.71
C LYS A 608 -21.14 13.90 -16.79
N PRO A 609 -21.02 14.02 -15.46
CA PRO A 609 -22.11 13.74 -14.53
C PRO A 609 -23.31 14.67 -14.74
N LYS A 610 -24.51 14.14 -14.50
CA LYS A 610 -25.76 14.90 -14.37
C LYS A 610 -26.79 14.08 -13.61
N CYS A 611 -27.85 14.72 -13.10
CA CYS A 611 -28.93 14.01 -12.44
C CYS A 611 -29.47 12.85 -13.31
N GLY A 612 -29.67 11.69 -12.68
CA GLY A 612 -30.31 10.53 -13.28
C GLY A 612 -29.43 9.76 -14.27
N ARG A 613 -28.15 10.15 -14.43
CA ARG A 613 -27.19 9.44 -15.27
C ARG A 613 -26.56 8.28 -14.50
N LEU A 614 -26.65 7.08 -15.06
CA LEU A 614 -25.98 5.88 -14.57
C LEU A 614 -24.85 5.51 -15.53
N VAL A 615 -23.67 5.24 -14.98
CA VAL A 615 -22.57 4.58 -15.70
C VAL A 615 -22.41 3.19 -15.09
N GLY A 616 -22.52 2.13 -15.88
CA GLY A 616 -22.35 0.74 -15.43
C GLY A 616 -21.26 0.04 -16.24
N PHE A 617 -20.44 -0.77 -15.59
CA PHE A 617 -19.32 -1.46 -16.24
C PHE A 617 -18.87 -2.70 -15.48
N SER A 618 -18.14 -3.63 -16.12
CA SER A 618 -17.46 -4.73 -15.42
C SER A 618 -16.22 -4.23 -14.68
N SER A 619 -15.94 -4.75 -13.49
CA SER A 619 -14.98 -4.17 -12.52
C SER A 619 -13.50 -4.48 -12.79
N GLY A 620 -13.17 -5.19 -13.88
CA GLY A 620 -11.83 -5.69 -14.16
C GLY A 620 -10.89 -4.73 -14.89
N GLY A 621 -9.70 -5.26 -15.21
CA GLY A 621 -8.65 -4.53 -15.93
C GLY A 621 -9.03 -4.12 -17.35
N GLU A 622 -10.15 -4.60 -17.89
CA GLU A 622 -10.75 -4.11 -19.14
C GLU A 622 -11.41 -2.73 -19.01
N ASN A 623 -11.70 -2.28 -17.78
CA ASN A 623 -12.33 -0.99 -17.51
C ASN A 623 -11.59 -0.16 -16.44
N PRO A 624 -10.28 0.14 -16.60
CA PRO A 624 -9.60 1.10 -15.74
C PRO A 624 -10.29 2.47 -15.83
N HIS A 625 -10.48 3.12 -14.69
CA HIS A 625 -11.26 4.35 -14.63
C HIS A 625 -10.89 5.24 -13.44
N GLY A 626 -11.25 6.52 -13.54
CA GLY A 626 -11.12 7.48 -12.45
C GLY A 626 -11.99 8.71 -12.65
N VAL A 627 -11.77 9.74 -11.83
CA VAL A 627 -12.61 10.95 -11.81
C VAL A 627 -11.73 12.20 -11.81
N LYS A 628 -11.94 13.10 -12.77
CA LYS A 628 -11.24 14.39 -12.83
C LYS A 628 -11.54 15.26 -11.60
N ALA A 629 -10.65 16.18 -11.26
CA ALA A 629 -10.83 17.13 -10.17
C ALA A 629 -12.19 17.86 -10.21
N VAL A 630 -12.86 17.99 -9.07
CA VAL A 630 -14.04 18.85 -8.89
C VAL A 630 -13.56 20.25 -8.54
N THR A 631 -13.57 21.18 -9.49
CA THR A 631 -12.96 22.52 -9.30
C THR A 631 -13.88 23.53 -8.66
N ARG A 632 -15.21 23.31 -8.72
CA ARG A 632 -16.21 24.17 -8.07
C ARG A 632 -17.46 23.39 -7.73
N GLY A 633 -18.02 23.62 -6.54
CA GLY A 633 -19.28 23.02 -6.11
C GLY A 633 -19.08 21.65 -5.47
N GLN A 634 -20.14 20.83 -5.50
CA GLN A 634 -20.18 19.52 -4.89
C GLN A 634 -20.76 18.50 -5.87
N ARG A 635 -20.05 17.40 -6.10
CA ARG A 635 -20.48 16.26 -6.91
C ARG A 635 -20.99 15.16 -6.00
N CYS A 636 -22.24 14.74 -6.15
CA CYS A 636 -22.82 13.63 -5.40
C CYS A 636 -23.27 12.48 -6.32
N ALA A 637 -23.01 11.26 -5.90
CA ALA A 637 -23.37 10.04 -6.62
C ALA A 637 -23.67 8.90 -5.64
N VAL A 638 -24.40 7.90 -6.12
CA VAL A 638 -24.49 6.59 -5.46
C VAL A 638 -23.52 5.65 -6.19
N ALA A 639 -22.44 5.27 -5.52
CA ALA A 639 -21.49 4.28 -5.98
C ALA A 639 -21.93 2.87 -5.54
N LEU A 640 -21.93 1.94 -6.48
CA LEU A 640 -22.49 0.60 -6.35
C LEU A 640 -21.45 -0.39 -6.84
N TRP A 641 -21.05 -1.32 -5.98
CA TRP A 641 -20.21 -2.44 -6.36
C TRP A 641 -20.97 -3.73 -6.18
N PHE A 642 -20.80 -4.64 -7.13
CA PHE A 642 -21.56 -5.87 -7.21
C PHE A 642 -20.67 -7.11 -7.33
N THR A 643 -21.19 -8.24 -6.85
CA THR A 643 -20.58 -9.55 -6.98
C THR A 643 -21.62 -10.58 -7.46
N LEU A 644 -21.16 -11.57 -8.22
CA LEU A 644 -21.94 -12.74 -8.62
C LEU A 644 -21.86 -13.84 -7.56
N ASP A 645 -20.93 -13.73 -6.60
CA ASP A 645 -20.78 -14.68 -5.50
C ASP A 645 -21.58 -14.21 -4.26
N PRO A 646 -22.63 -14.95 -3.87
CA PRO A 646 -23.42 -14.60 -2.69
C PRO A 646 -22.64 -14.59 -1.37
N VAL A 647 -21.46 -15.22 -1.30
CA VAL A 647 -20.61 -15.21 -0.08
C VAL A 647 -20.05 -13.81 0.18
N ASN A 648 -19.78 -13.04 -0.87
CA ASN A 648 -19.15 -11.72 -0.78
C ASN A 648 -20.16 -10.57 -0.73
N ARG A 649 -21.42 -10.86 -0.34
CA ARG A 649 -22.49 -9.87 -0.25
C ARG A 649 -22.31 -8.93 0.95
N GLU A 650 -22.68 -7.67 0.76
CA GLU A 650 -22.64 -6.61 1.75
C GLU A 650 -23.50 -6.94 2.99
N LEU A 651 -22.87 -7.13 4.16
CA LEU A 651 -23.58 -7.47 5.39
C LEU A 651 -24.53 -6.35 5.85
N GLU A 652 -24.12 -5.08 5.73
CA GLU A 652 -24.98 -3.94 6.04
C GLU A 652 -26.22 -3.88 5.16
N ARG A 653 -26.13 -4.36 3.90
CA ARG A 653 -27.28 -4.43 3.00
C ARG A 653 -28.32 -5.42 3.51
N LEU A 654 -27.90 -6.58 4.01
CA LEU A 654 -28.82 -7.55 4.59
C LEU A 654 -29.56 -6.99 5.80
N GLN A 655 -28.90 -6.15 6.61
CA GLN A 655 -29.54 -5.46 7.72
C GLN A 655 -30.53 -4.39 7.22
N ALA A 656 -30.18 -3.64 6.18
CA ALA A 656 -31.09 -2.69 5.53
C ALA A 656 -32.34 -3.40 4.98
N ASP A 657 -32.18 -4.57 4.34
CA ASP A 657 -33.29 -5.38 3.84
C ASP A 657 -34.26 -5.78 4.97
N GLN A 658 -33.75 -6.11 6.16
CA GLN A 658 -34.58 -6.41 7.33
C GLN A 658 -35.40 -5.19 7.77
N VAL A 659 -34.77 -4.01 7.82
CA VAL A 659 -35.47 -2.76 8.18
C VAL A 659 -36.60 -2.47 7.17
N ILE A 660 -36.34 -2.61 5.88
CA ILE A 660 -37.35 -2.42 4.83
C ILE A 660 -38.50 -3.43 4.97
N ARG A 661 -38.20 -4.71 5.21
CA ARG A 661 -39.24 -5.74 5.43
C ARG A 661 -40.14 -5.40 6.61
N THR A 662 -39.57 -4.93 7.72
CA THR A 662 -40.36 -4.50 8.89
C THR A 662 -41.23 -3.28 8.57
N LEU A 663 -40.71 -2.31 7.82
CA LEU A 663 -41.48 -1.14 7.39
C LEU A 663 -42.65 -1.52 6.47
N ASP A 664 -42.44 -2.46 5.55
CA ASP A 664 -43.48 -2.94 4.64
C ASP A 664 -44.56 -3.74 5.40
N GLN A 665 -44.16 -4.58 6.38
CA GLN A 665 -45.10 -5.28 7.26
C GLN A 665 -45.95 -4.30 8.09
N ASN A 666 -45.33 -3.29 8.71
CA ASN A 666 -46.04 -2.28 9.49
C ASN A 666 -46.99 -1.43 8.63
N SER A 667 -46.61 -1.17 7.38
CA SER A 667 -47.47 -0.46 6.42
C SER A 667 -48.68 -1.31 5.97
N GLN A 668 -48.52 -2.64 5.90
CA GLN A 668 -49.62 -3.57 5.63
C GLN A 668 -50.55 -3.73 6.84
N VAL A 669 -50.03 -3.72 8.07
CA VAL A 669 -50.84 -3.77 9.30
C VAL A 669 -51.65 -2.47 9.50
N ALA A 670 -51.09 -1.31 9.15
CA ALA A 670 -51.81 -0.03 9.21
C ALA A 670 -52.90 0.13 8.13
N GLY A 671 -52.93 -0.74 7.11
CA GLY A 671 -53.93 -0.75 6.04
C GLY A 671 -55.11 -1.70 6.27
N VAL A 672 -55.13 -2.44 7.38
CA VAL A 672 -56.23 -3.33 7.76
C VAL A 672 -57.00 -2.67 8.90
N ASP A 673 -58.04 -1.92 8.53
CA ASP A 673 -59.12 -1.55 9.43
C ASP A 673 -59.87 -2.85 9.81
N MET A 674 -59.37 -3.54 10.83
CA MET A 674 -60.08 -4.64 11.47
C MET A 674 -60.53 -4.20 12.85
N ASP A 675 -61.80 -3.81 12.86
CA ASP A 675 -62.74 -3.85 13.95
C ASP A 675 -62.48 -5.09 14.86
N ILE A 676 -61.68 -4.92 15.92
CA ILE A 676 -61.49 -5.93 16.96
C ILE A 676 -62.07 -5.38 18.26
N ASN A 677 -63.20 -5.96 18.61
CA ASN A 677 -63.98 -5.77 19.82
C ASN A 677 -63.09 -5.88 21.09
N PRO A 678 -63.12 -4.89 22.02
CA PRO A 678 -62.29 -4.87 23.21
C PRO A 678 -62.87 -5.75 24.31
N ARG A 679 -62.86 -7.07 24.08
CA ARG A 679 -62.95 -8.11 25.10
C ARG A 679 -62.28 -9.33 24.52
N ASP A 680 -60.99 -9.46 24.81
CA ASP A 680 -60.32 -10.72 25.12
C ASP A 680 -58.85 -10.39 25.41
N GLU A 681 -58.64 -9.73 26.55
CA GLU A 681 -57.40 -9.91 27.31
C GLU A 681 -57.55 -11.21 28.11
N LEU A 682 -56.63 -12.16 27.92
CA LEU A 682 -56.08 -13.07 28.95
C LEU A 682 -54.86 -13.82 28.42
#